data_AF-A0A922Z7U8-F1
#
_entry.id   AF-A0A922Z7U8-F1
#
_cell.length_a   1.000
_cell.length_b   1.000
_cell.length_c   1.000
_cell.angle_alpha   90.00
_cell.angle_beta   90.00
_cell.angle_gamma   90.00
#
_symmetry.space_group_name_H-M   'P 1'
#
loop_
_entity.id
_entity.type
_entity.pdbx_description
1 polymer ?
#
loop_
_entity_poly.entity_id
_entity_poly.type
_entity_poly.pdbx_seq_one_letter_code
_entity_poly.pdbx_strand_id
1 'polypeptide(L)'
;MRLNEKSNFLKHFWERSRWYSNARSWELAMRLRGRVSISSVGFFLLAFVPFAVSAISDPAPIERPVDFVDEIMPIVKAKCLSCHGGTEAQGGLDLSSPRGWIKGGDSGALFDPGKPENSHIIERLTTEDRVLLMPKDMPALPDEQIELFRTWILQGGNFNLRTFERDIKPLFVRRCSTCHEGDEPAAGLVLGSRESVLEVVTPGDPENSILVRRLKGYDGLDQMPKGFKALEKSEIQMVEDWILQGAVQGKAPEIHWAYRPVVKPSVPATDSGWVRNPIDAFILSRIQQEGLEPSPTASREKLLRRLSQDLTGLPPSLEELDRFLEGRESVQQAIDRLLASPHFGERMAVPWLDLARYADSNGYEKDNARSIWKYRDWVVNAFNSNMPYDQFTVKQLAGDLLPNASVEDMVATGFHRNTMHNLEGGVDQDEAMYLVRADRADTTSTVWLGQTMACARCHDHKYDPISHKEYFQFYAFFANNRFKKVGDASISEQKFYEPTLKLPTPEQEKQLIDLKQHLGRVEDGLKSFIASDLAREQAAWEQAMNDPETWKPAKIATKDDRIIVSRNQVTTPGAGPDTMDYALSVTVPPGTRGLRLRVIPDKDRAYGGSGRADSGNFILSRISLKGATARYVAADFTQAGYSVSGVLDSDPETGWAISGAVNQPHELVVEFTAPVSGTIELGLHCESVRWVRHTLGQFTLEATVLDGAARFAVPGSIREIVSQPVRSNEEQSTLSRYYASHSFGGRQSQETIADLKSKIRSIENEITTTLVMEEDSGKTEAPIRHRGEFMSPTEVVASGTPRSFGQVAGGSRLDLAKWIVDPANPLTARVQVNRLWEMVFGRGLVETSENFGTQGTPPTHPELLDWLAATYVESRWNTKALLKLILSSSTYQQSSGVTRELLEKDPENLWLARGPRFRLDAEFIRDQALATSGLLDTKAGGPPVFPFQPAGVWDNPYSGEQWIMSGGSEASRRSLYTFYKRTAPFPSFMAFDATSREQCTVRRSRTNTPIQALATLNDPGLFEAAKALGKRWREAPGTVEHRLTMAFRTVTSRTPGALEMKRLYEFYDRTEAKNGDEIAWAMVANVLLNLDEALTKE
;
A
#
# COMPACT_ATOMS: atom_id res chain seq x y z
N MET A 1 -1.69 -49.77 -36.18
CA MET A 1 -2.61 -50.23 -37.24
C MET A 1 -3.34 -49.00 -37.78
N ARG A 2 -2.89 -48.44 -38.93
CA ARG A 2 -3.32 -47.15 -39.54
C ARG A 2 -3.06 -45.91 -38.64
N LEU A 3 -2.37 -44.83 -39.05
CA LEU A 3 -2.40 -43.98 -40.27
C LEU A 3 -3.72 -43.19 -40.34
N ASN A 4 -3.79 -41.85 -40.43
CA ASN A 4 -2.83 -40.75 -40.65
C ASN A 4 -3.20 -39.55 -39.72
N GLU A 5 -2.51 -38.41 -39.60
CA GLU A 5 -1.37 -37.82 -40.32
C GLU A 5 -0.55 -36.88 -39.40
N LYS A 6 0.77 -36.78 -39.58
CA LYS A 6 1.62 -35.74 -38.96
C LYS A 6 2.70 -35.29 -39.95
N SER A 7 2.65 -34.05 -40.42
CA SER A 7 3.81 -33.15 -40.63
C SER A 7 3.46 -31.94 -41.53
N ASN A 8 4.21 -30.85 -41.33
CA ASN A 8 4.29 -29.61 -42.13
C ASN A 8 3.56 -28.35 -41.60
N PHE A 9 4.00 -27.86 -40.44
CA PHE A 9 4.06 -26.39 -40.24
C PHE A 9 5.29 -25.94 -39.43
N LEU A 10 6.47 -26.47 -39.78
CA LEU A 10 7.79 -26.02 -39.28
C LEU A 10 8.54 -25.18 -40.33
N LYS A 11 7.78 -24.48 -41.20
CA LYS A 11 8.27 -23.55 -42.22
C LYS A 11 7.29 -22.38 -42.35
N HIS A 12 7.46 -21.33 -41.53
CA HIS A 12 7.09 -19.94 -41.84
C HIS A 12 7.67 -18.93 -40.82
N PHE A 13 8.89 -19.19 -40.30
CA PHE A 13 9.55 -18.29 -39.35
C PHE A 13 11.05 -18.12 -39.66
N TRP A 14 11.38 -17.79 -40.92
CA TRP A 14 12.64 -17.15 -41.36
C TRP A 14 12.57 -16.91 -42.88
N GLU A 15 11.89 -15.85 -43.34
CA GLU A 15 12.10 -15.25 -44.69
C GLU A 15 11.27 -13.96 -44.93
N ARG A 16 11.76 -12.82 -44.41
CA ARG A 16 11.65 -11.53 -45.11
C ARG A 16 12.61 -10.51 -44.51
N SER A 17 13.84 -10.48 -44.99
CA SER A 17 14.84 -9.47 -44.61
C SER A 17 15.89 -9.28 -45.70
N ARG A 18 15.98 -8.03 -46.17
CA ARG A 18 16.96 -7.46 -47.11
C ARG A 18 16.86 -7.90 -48.58
N TRP A 19 17.23 -6.92 -49.42
CA TRP A 19 17.70 -6.88 -50.82
C TRP A 19 16.93 -5.79 -51.59
N TYR A 20 17.55 -4.71 -52.08
CA TYR A 20 18.91 -4.18 -51.85
C TYR A 20 18.90 -2.64 -51.99
N SER A 21 20.01 -1.96 -51.66
CA SER A 21 20.17 -0.51 -51.82
C SER A 21 20.42 -0.08 -53.28
N ASN A 22 20.19 1.20 -53.61
CA ASN A 22 21.29 2.12 -53.95
C ASN A 22 20.91 3.58 -54.28
N ALA A 23 21.62 4.49 -53.59
CA ALA A 23 22.37 5.64 -54.12
C ALA A 23 21.68 6.92 -54.68
N ARG A 24 22.21 8.05 -54.15
CA ARG A 24 22.49 9.36 -54.80
C ARG A 24 21.34 10.35 -55.08
N SER A 25 21.32 11.39 -54.23
CA SER A 25 21.40 12.84 -54.57
C SER A 25 20.73 13.37 -55.83
N TRP A 26 20.09 14.54 -55.75
CA TRP A 26 20.27 15.66 -56.71
C TRP A 26 19.77 16.98 -56.07
N GLU A 27 20.55 18.05 -56.20
CA GLU A 27 20.09 19.42 -55.95
C GLU A 27 19.41 20.00 -57.21
N LEU A 28 19.04 21.28 -57.12
CA LEU A 28 18.74 22.21 -58.22
C LEU A 28 17.39 22.12 -58.95
N ALA A 29 16.74 23.29 -58.90
CA ALA A 29 16.20 24.05 -60.04
C ALA A 29 14.69 23.98 -60.35
N MET A 30 14.00 25.02 -59.87
CA MET A 30 12.99 25.71 -60.70
C MET A 30 13.20 27.23 -60.66
N ARG A 31 13.61 27.80 -61.79
CA ARG A 31 13.46 29.23 -62.07
C ARG A 31 13.41 29.49 -63.58
N LEU A 32 12.47 30.36 -63.98
CA LEU A 32 12.37 31.06 -65.28
C LEU A 32 11.79 30.21 -66.45
N ARG A 33 11.14 30.79 -67.48
CA ARG A 33 11.12 32.22 -67.88
C ARG A 33 9.88 32.63 -68.72
N GLY A 34 9.45 33.89 -68.53
CA GLY A 34 9.08 34.82 -69.62
C GLY A 34 7.58 35.07 -69.86
N ARG A 35 7.14 36.25 -70.31
CA ARG A 35 7.77 37.54 -70.70
C ARG A 35 6.98 38.71 -70.05
N VAL A 36 7.46 39.97 -69.95
CA VAL A 36 7.56 41.04 -70.99
C VAL A 36 8.60 42.12 -70.55
N SER A 37 9.04 43.02 -71.45
CA SER A 37 9.97 44.17 -71.25
C SER A 37 9.47 45.37 -72.11
N ILE A 38 9.91 46.65 -72.06
CA ILE A 38 11.16 47.39 -71.73
C ILE A 38 10.75 48.76 -71.10
N SER A 39 11.55 49.77 -70.67
CA SER A 39 12.94 50.28 -70.85
C SER A 39 13.39 50.99 -69.53
N SER A 40 14.66 51.14 -69.14
CA SER A 40 15.83 51.92 -69.64
C SER A 40 15.84 53.44 -69.33
N VAL A 41 17.04 53.97 -68.96
CA VAL A 41 17.50 55.39 -68.83
C VAL A 41 17.39 56.12 -67.46
N GLY A 42 18.45 56.02 -66.64
CA GLY A 42 19.40 57.10 -66.29
C GLY A 42 19.02 58.44 -65.61
N PHE A 43 19.57 58.63 -64.40
CA PHE A 43 20.34 59.81 -63.89
C PHE A 43 19.69 61.10 -63.29
N PHE A 44 20.43 61.66 -62.30
CA PHE A 44 20.45 63.02 -61.69
C PHE A 44 19.26 63.59 -60.87
N LEU A 45 19.40 63.47 -59.53
CA LEU A 45 19.45 64.55 -58.49
C LEU A 45 18.53 65.80 -58.51
N LEU A 46 18.05 66.16 -57.30
CA LEU A 46 17.59 67.49 -56.81
C LEU A 46 16.26 68.03 -57.39
N ALA A 47 15.42 68.84 -56.69
CA ALA A 47 15.23 69.15 -55.26
C ALA A 47 13.86 69.89 -55.05
N PHE A 48 13.59 70.40 -53.84
CA PHE A 48 12.40 71.10 -53.30
C PHE A 48 11.31 70.19 -52.67
N VAL A 49 11.14 70.17 -51.32
CA VAL A 49 10.55 71.16 -50.37
C VAL A 49 9.03 70.92 -50.20
N PRO A 50 8.44 70.96 -48.97
CA PRO A 50 8.84 71.79 -47.82
C PRO A 50 9.07 71.07 -46.47
N PHE A 51 9.43 71.91 -45.48
CA PHE A 51 9.64 71.61 -44.06
C PHE A 51 8.49 70.84 -43.40
N ALA A 52 8.87 69.90 -42.53
CA ALA A 52 8.20 69.67 -41.25
C ALA A 52 9.28 69.73 -40.15
N VAL A 53 8.99 70.40 -39.03
CA VAL A 53 9.91 70.43 -37.88
C VAL A 53 9.56 69.24 -36.97
N SER A 54 10.33 68.16 -37.06
CA SER A 54 10.35 67.14 -36.02
C SER A 54 11.33 67.56 -34.94
N ALA A 55 10.88 67.57 -33.68
CA ALA A 55 11.79 67.59 -32.56
C ALA A 55 12.61 66.29 -32.54
N ILE A 56 13.83 66.35 -32.03
CA ILE A 56 14.56 65.16 -31.61
C ILE A 56 13.85 64.67 -30.35
N SER A 57 13.15 63.55 -30.45
CA SER A 57 12.65 62.82 -29.29
C SER A 57 13.73 61.88 -28.78
N ASP A 58 13.95 61.86 -27.47
CA ASP A 58 14.82 60.87 -26.83
C ASP A 58 14.36 59.43 -27.19
N PRO A 59 15.30 58.46 -27.29
CA PRO A 59 14.95 57.05 -27.48
C PRO A 59 13.95 56.57 -26.41
N ALA A 60 12.97 55.76 -26.83
CA ALA A 60 11.92 55.27 -25.93
C ALA A 60 12.49 54.36 -24.83
N PRO A 61 12.04 54.48 -23.57
CA PRO A 61 12.57 53.71 -22.46
C PRO A 61 12.34 52.22 -22.64
N ILE A 62 13.34 51.41 -22.30
CA ILE A 62 13.29 49.95 -22.45
C ILE A 62 12.60 49.35 -21.22
N GLU A 63 11.29 49.07 -21.34
CA GLU A 63 10.46 48.57 -20.24
C GLU A 63 10.76 47.12 -19.80
N ARG A 64 11.47 46.35 -20.64
CA ARG A 64 11.88 44.97 -20.34
C ARG A 64 13.23 44.92 -19.61
N PRO A 65 13.54 43.83 -18.87
CA PRO A 65 14.90 43.57 -18.42
C PRO A 65 15.92 43.63 -19.58
N VAL A 66 17.06 44.28 -19.33
CA VAL A 66 18.24 44.28 -20.22
C VAL A 66 19.19 43.20 -19.74
N ASP A 67 19.54 42.25 -20.61
CA ASP A 67 20.50 41.21 -20.25
C ASP A 67 21.95 41.68 -20.45
N PHE A 68 22.74 41.59 -19.39
CA PHE A 68 24.14 42.02 -19.42
C PHE A 68 25.00 41.23 -20.41
N VAL A 69 24.76 39.92 -20.55
CA VAL A 69 25.57 39.00 -21.37
C VAL A 69 25.23 39.16 -22.85
N ASP A 70 23.95 39.22 -23.18
CA ASP A 70 23.48 39.24 -24.57
C ASP A 70 23.47 40.66 -25.18
N GLU A 71 23.35 41.72 -24.37
CA GLU A 71 23.13 43.09 -24.90
C GLU A 71 24.28 44.05 -24.60
N ILE A 72 24.84 44.02 -23.38
CA ILE A 72 25.90 44.95 -22.96
C ILE A 72 27.30 44.41 -23.24
N MET A 73 27.57 43.15 -22.87
CA MET A 73 28.90 42.54 -23.04
C MET A 73 29.39 42.49 -24.50
N PRO A 74 28.55 42.36 -25.56
CA PRO A 74 29.01 42.45 -26.94
C PRO A 74 29.51 43.85 -27.32
N ILE A 75 28.87 44.91 -26.81
CA ILE A 75 29.32 46.29 -27.01
C ILE A 75 30.68 46.47 -26.33
N VAL A 76 30.80 46.02 -25.09
CA VAL A 76 32.03 46.11 -24.28
C VAL A 76 33.18 45.34 -24.92
N LYS A 77 32.93 44.12 -25.42
CA LYS A 77 33.89 43.33 -26.22
C LYS A 77 34.36 44.09 -27.45
N ALA A 78 33.44 44.68 -28.22
CA ALA A 78 33.74 45.35 -29.48
C ALA A 78 34.37 46.75 -29.32
N LYS A 79 34.28 47.37 -28.14
CA LYS A 79 34.61 48.79 -27.93
C LYS A 79 35.55 49.11 -26.78
N CYS A 80 35.62 48.28 -25.73
CA CYS A 80 36.28 48.65 -24.48
C CYS A 80 37.41 47.70 -24.07
N LEU A 81 37.29 46.39 -24.32
CA LEU A 81 38.24 45.39 -23.79
C LEU A 81 39.68 45.50 -24.35
N SER A 82 39.88 46.19 -25.47
CA SER A 82 41.22 46.44 -26.04
C SER A 82 42.10 47.36 -25.16
N CYS A 83 41.49 48.11 -24.24
CA CYS A 83 42.20 48.94 -23.26
C CYS A 83 41.78 48.65 -21.81
N HIS A 84 40.59 48.08 -21.60
CA HIS A 84 40.02 47.75 -20.30
C HIS A 84 39.75 46.24 -20.15
N GLY A 85 40.75 45.41 -20.47
CA GLY A 85 40.63 43.96 -20.34
C GLY A 85 41.92 43.33 -19.80
N GLY A 86 41.78 42.51 -18.77
CA GLY A 86 42.89 41.70 -18.23
C GLY A 86 43.84 42.46 -17.31
N THR A 87 45.06 41.93 -17.15
CA THR A 87 45.99 42.35 -16.07
C THR A 87 46.69 43.68 -16.29
N GLU A 88 46.65 44.25 -17.49
CA GLU A 88 47.26 45.56 -17.83
C GLU A 88 46.21 46.63 -18.18
N ALA A 89 44.96 46.44 -17.73
CA ALA A 89 43.84 47.32 -18.03
C ALA A 89 44.06 48.78 -17.56
N GLN A 90 43.79 49.74 -18.45
CA GLN A 90 44.05 51.15 -18.22
C GLN A 90 43.16 51.73 -17.10
N GLY A 91 43.75 52.60 -16.26
CA GLY A 91 43.07 53.22 -15.12
C GLY A 91 42.55 52.22 -14.08
N GLY A 92 43.21 51.06 -13.95
CA GLY A 92 42.85 50.02 -12.97
C GLY A 92 41.51 49.31 -13.22
N LEU A 93 40.83 49.65 -14.31
CA LEU A 93 39.47 49.25 -14.66
C LEU A 93 39.47 48.05 -15.62
N ASP A 94 39.29 46.84 -15.10
CA ASP A 94 39.00 45.65 -15.90
C ASP A 94 37.49 45.57 -16.19
N LEU A 95 37.13 45.53 -17.47
CA LEU A 95 35.76 45.29 -17.92
C LEU A 95 35.58 43.87 -18.48
N SER A 96 36.61 43.02 -18.48
CA SER A 96 36.52 41.64 -18.99
C SER A 96 35.77 40.69 -18.05
N SER A 97 35.59 41.09 -16.78
CA SER A 97 34.87 40.32 -15.76
C SER A 97 33.87 41.20 -14.98
N PRO A 98 32.66 40.72 -14.63
CA PRO A 98 31.72 41.43 -13.75
C PRO A 98 32.33 41.85 -12.40
N ARG A 99 33.33 41.11 -11.90
CA ARG A 99 34.10 41.46 -10.70
C ARG A 99 34.90 42.76 -10.89
N GLY A 100 35.46 42.99 -12.07
CA GLY A 100 36.15 44.23 -12.42
C GLY A 100 35.21 45.43 -12.49
N TRP A 101 34.00 45.25 -13.04
CA TRP A 101 32.96 46.28 -13.05
C TRP A 101 32.52 46.68 -11.63
N ILE A 102 32.29 45.70 -10.76
CA ILE A 102 31.91 45.94 -9.35
C ILE A 102 33.07 46.57 -8.55
N LYS A 103 34.32 46.19 -8.84
CA LYS A 103 35.52 46.78 -8.24
C LYS A 103 35.70 48.25 -8.65
N GLY A 104 35.39 48.59 -9.90
CA GLY A 104 35.76 49.86 -10.50
C GLY A 104 37.26 50.01 -10.76
N GLY A 105 37.65 51.23 -11.11
CA GLY A 105 39.02 51.62 -11.45
C GLY A 105 39.61 52.64 -10.48
N ASP A 106 40.71 53.27 -10.90
CA ASP A 106 41.42 54.30 -10.12
C ASP A 106 40.57 55.57 -9.91
N SER A 107 39.54 55.77 -10.76
CA SER A 107 38.52 56.83 -10.62
C SER A 107 37.38 56.48 -9.66
N GLY A 108 37.39 55.29 -9.04
CA GLY A 108 36.32 54.81 -8.15
C GLY A 108 35.36 53.81 -8.81
N ALA A 109 34.16 53.67 -8.21
CA ALA A 109 33.14 52.72 -8.64
C ALA A 109 32.61 53.06 -10.04
N LEU A 110 32.48 52.04 -10.90
CA LEU A 110 32.10 52.23 -12.30
C LEU A 110 30.65 52.71 -12.46
N PHE A 111 29.75 52.26 -11.58
CA PHE A 111 28.33 52.60 -11.59
C PHE A 111 27.73 52.50 -10.18
N ASP A 112 26.56 53.13 -9.99
CA ASP A 112 25.77 53.11 -8.77
C ASP A 112 24.41 52.45 -9.05
N PRO A 113 24.12 51.24 -8.51
CA PRO A 113 22.86 50.53 -8.72
C PRO A 113 21.61 51.39 -8.53
N GLY A 114 20.73 51.38 -9.52
CA GLY A 114 19.51 52.17 -9.59
C GLY A 114 19.71 53.64 -9.99
N LYS A 115 20.95 54.10 -10.25
CA LYS A 115 21.26 55.53 -10.48
C LYS A 115 22.19 55.73 -11.68
N PRO A 116 21.69 55.59 -12.93
CA PRO A 116 22.49 55.80 -14.14
C PRO A 116 23.16 57.18 -14.18
N GLU A 117 22.45 58.25 -13.80
CA GLU A 117 22.99 59.62 -13.83
C GLU A 117 24.12 59.88 -12.82
N ASN A 118 24.26 59.03 -11.79
CA ASN A 118 25.35 59.10 -10.82
C ASN A 118 26.50 58.12 -11.15
N SER A 119 26.46 57.45 -12.31
CA SER A 119 27.38 56.37 -12.67
C SER A 119 28.49 56.84 -13.60
N HIS A 120 29.74 56.67 -13.18
CA HIS A 120 30.91 57.10 -13.98
C HIS A 120 30.95 56.48 -15.39
N ILE A 121 30.41 55.28 -15.61
CA ILE A 121 30.31 54.73 -16.97
C ILE A 121 29.41 55.58 -17.89
N ILE A 122 28.30 56.14 -17.39
CA ILE A 122 27.40 56.98 -18.17
C ILE A 122 28.04 58.35 -18.44
N GLU A 123 28.65 58.97 -17.43
CA GLU A 123 29.47 60.18 -17.58
C GLU A 123 30.52 60.00 -18.68
N ARG A 124 31.24 58.86 -18.65
CA ARG A 124 32.31 58.56 -19.62
C ARG A 124 31.81 58.24 -21.01
N LEU A 125 30.58 57.78 -21.18
CA LEU A 125 29.97 57.54 -22.50
C LEU A 125 29.29 58.80 -23.09
N THR A 126 29.03 59.84 -22.28
CA THR A 126 28.21 61.00 -22.69
C THR A 126 28.88 62.37 -22.55
N THR A 127 30.07 62.47 -21.93
CA THR A 127 30.78 63.75 -21.72
C THR A 127 31.21 64.44 -23.02
N GLU A 128 31.03 65.77 -23.08
CA GLU A 128 31.52 66.60 -24.20
C GLU A 128 33.06 66.73 -24.23
N ASP A 129 33.76 66.42 -23.13
CA ASP A 129 35.22 66.44 -23.09
C ASP A 129 35.80 65.22 -23.83
N ARG A 130 36.28 65.48 -25.05
CA ARG A 130 36.93 64.50 -25.94
C ARG A 130 38.19 63.84 -25.36
N VAL A 131 38.76 64.34 -24.27
CA VAL A 131 39.87 63.70 -23.55
C VAL A 131 39.37 62.67 -22.54
N LEU A 132 38.15 62.84 -22.03
CA LEU A 132 37.52 62.00 -21.01
C LEU A 132 36.49 61.00 -21.56
N LEU A 133 35.91 61.31 -22.73
CA LEU A 133 34.94 60.49 -23.47
C LEU A 133 35.50 59.12 -23.86
N MET A 134 34.66 58.10 -23.73
CA MET A 134 34.92 56.71 -24.07
C MET A 134 33.89 56.22 -25.11
N PRO A 135 34.27 55.32 -26.05
CA PRO A 135 35.58 54.70 -26.17
C PRO A 135 36.61 55.65 -26.80
N LYS A 136 37.77 55.78 -26.16
CA LYS A 136 38.82 56.71 -26.60
C LYS A 136 39.33 56.35 -28.01
N ASP A 137 39.64 57.38 -28.79
CA ASP A 137 40.16 57.29 -30.17
C ASP A 137 39.23 56.51 -31.14
N MET A 138 37.96 56.35 -30.78
CA MET A 138 36.88 55.77 -31.61
C MET A 138 35.68 56.74 -31.71
N PRO A 139 34.72 56.50 -32.62
CA PRO A 139 33.41 57.15 -32.55
C PRO A 139 32.69 56.81 -31.24
N ALA A 140 31.94 57.78 -30.70
CA ALA A 140 31.04 57.58 -29.58
C ALA A 140 30.01 56.46 -29.85
N LEU A 141 29.45 55.88 -28.78
CA LEU A 141 28.38 54.91 -28.92
C LEU A 141 27.09 55.61 -29.42
N PRO A 142 26.24 54.94 -30.22
CA PRO A 142 24.89 55.42 -30.52
C PRO A 142 24.04 55.53 -29.25
N ASP A 143 23.09 56.46 -29.23
CA ASP A 143 22.22 56.71 -28.07
C ASP A 143 21.46 55.44 -27.63
N GLU A 144 20.98 54.63 -28.58
CA GLU A 144 20.36 53.31 -28.34
C GLU A 144 21.25 52.36 -27.52
N GLN A 145 22.57 52.42 -27.71
CA GLN A 145 23.52 51.62 -26.94
C GLN A 145 23.75 52.20 -25.55
N ILE A 146 23.80 53.53 -25.42
CA ILE A 146 23.95 54.22 -24.13
C ILE A 146 22.73 53.94 -23.24
N GLU A 147 21.52 53.90 -23.79
CA GLU A 147 20.29 53.56 -23.05
C GLU A 147 20.23 52.11 -22.56
N LEU A 148 20.91 51.16 -23.21
CA LEU A 148 21.09 49.82 -22.64
C LEU A 148 21.89 49.88 -21.34
N PHE A 149 22.99 50.63 -21.29
CA PHE A 149 23.74 50.85 -20.04
C PHE A 149 22.90 51.58 -18.99
N ARG A 150 22.17 52.65 -19.36
CA ARG A 150 21.31 53.38 -18.41
C ARG A 150 20.24 52.49 -17.82
N THR A 151 19.52 51.77 -18.68
CA THR A 151 18.40 50.90 -18.28
C THR A 151 18.90 49.77 -17.38
N TRP A 152 20.02 49.12 -17.73
CA TRP A 152 20.61 48.06 -16.91
C TRP A 152 21.05 48.56 -15.53
N ILE A 153 21.68 49.75 -15.44
CA ILE A 153 22.03 50.37 -14.15
C ILE A 153 20.76 50.69 -13.35
N LEU A 154 19.74 51.27 -13.99
CA LEU A 154 18.44 51.59 -13.37
C LEU A 154 17.73 50.34 -12.83
N GLN A 155 17.86 49.21 -13.53
CA GLN A 155 17.41 47.86 -13.12
C GLN A 155 18.33 47.21 -12.06
N GLY A 156 19.23 47.98 -11.43
CA GLY A 156 20.07 47.55 -10.31
C GLY A 156 21.44 46.99 -10.71
N GLY A 157 21.81 47.03 -11.99
CA GLY A 157 23.13 46.56 -12.47
C GLY A 157 23.33 45.05 -12.29
N ASN A 158 22.29 44.25 -12.48
CA ASN A 158 22.35 42.81 -12.31
C ASN A 158 23.06 42.15 -13.52
N PHE A 159 24.20 41.51 -13.29
CA PHE A 159 24.99 40.83 -14.32
C PHE A 159 24.44 39.45 -14.74
N ASN A 160 23.31 39.01 -14.19
CA ASN A 160 22.71 37.67 -14.39
C ASN A 160 23.73 36.53 -14.22
N LEU A 161 24.57 36.64 -13.17
CA LEU A 161 25.69 35.72 -12.94
C LEU A 161 25.22 34.27 -12.84
N ARG A 162 25.59 33.47 -13.84
CA ARG A 162 25.74 32.04 -13.73
C ARG A 162 26.96 31.76 -12.87
N THR A 163 26.90 30.68 -12.11
CA THR A 163 27.94 30.24 -11.19
C THR A 163 28.19 28.76 -11.42
N PHE A 164 29.42 28.32 -11.20
CA PHE A 164 29.74 26.91 -11.35
C PHE A 164 28.86 26.03 -10.46
N GLU A 165 28.67 26.47 -9.23
CA GLU A 165 28.02 25.74 -8.15
C GLU A 165 26.49 25.61 -8.33
N ARG A 166 25.80 26.63 -8.86
CA ARG A 166 24.34 26.63 -9.04
C ARG A 166 23.91 26.08 -10.40
N ASP A 167 24.63 26.42 -11.46
CA ASP A 167 24.15 26.25 -12.84
C ASP A 167 24.90 25.12 -13.58
N ILE A 168 26.24 25.09 -13.47
CA ILE A 168 27.09 24.26 -14.32
C ILE A 168 27.38 22.89 -13.72
N LYS A 169 27.70 22.82 -12.42
CA LYS A 169 27.92 21.55 -11.72
C LYS A 169 26.69 20.63 -11.77
N PRO A 170 25.43 21.09 -11.57
CA PRO A 170 24.26 20.24 -11.72
C PRO A 170 24.00 19.76 -13.15
N LEU A 171 24.52 20.48 -14.17
CA LEU A 171 24.50 20.04 -15.56
C LEU A 171 25.56 18.94 -15.79
N PHE A 172 26.81 19.16 -15.37
CA PHE A 172 27.90 18.19 -15.56
C PHE A 172 27.72 16.91 -14.73
N VAL A 173 27.25 17.01 -13.48
CA VAL A 173 26.92 15.84 -12.64
C VAL A 173 25.81 15.00 -13.30
N ARG A 174 24.84 15.63 -13.97
CA ARG A 174 23.73 14.97 -14.66
C ARG A 174 24.11 14.37 -16.02
N ARG A 175 25.00 15.02 -16.77
CA ARG A 175 25.33 14.67 -18.17
C ARG A 175 26.64 13.88 -18.32
N CYS A 176 27.60 14.05 -17.41
CA CYS A 176 28.99 13.62 -17.61
C CYS A 176 29.57 12.75 -16.49
N SER A 177 28.92 12.67 -15.32
CA SER A 177 29.47 11.98 -14.13
C SER A 177 29.69 10.47 -14.27
N THR A 178 29.21 9.85 -15.33
CA THR A 178 29.46 8.43 -15.64
C THR A 178 30.92 8.17 -16.02
N CYS A 179 31.64 9.21 -16.49
CA CYS A 179 33.03 9.11 -16.93
C CYS A 179 33.97 10.13 -16.27
N HIS A 180 33.45 11.26 -15.76
CA HIS A 180 34.24 12.38 -15.24
C HIS A 180 34.13 12.57 -13.72
N GLU A 181 33.93 11.46 -12.99
CA GLU A 181 33.93 11.37 -11.52
C GLU A 181 34.48 9.99 -11.11
N GLY A 182 34.88 9.83 -9.85
CA GLY A 182 35.43 8.58 -9.30
C GLY A 182 36.97 8.54 -9.27
N ASP A 183 37.53 7.37 -8.94
CA ASP A 183 38.98 7.22 -8.67
C ASP A 183 39.87 7.36 -9.92
N GLU A 184 39.35 7.01 -11.10
CA GLU A 184 40.04 7.13 -12.41
C GLU A 184 39.17 7.93 -13.41
N PRO A 185 39.07 9.26 -13.28
CA PRO A 185 38.23 10.09 -14.14
C PRO A 185 38.81 10.18 -15.56
N ALA A 186 37.94 10.18 -16.57
CA ALA A 186 38.32 10.20 -17.98
C ALA A 186 39.16 11.44 -18.32
N ALA A 187 40.36 11.18 -18.87
CA ALA A 187 41.40 12.18 -19.14
C ALA A 187 41.85 13.01 -17.91
N GLY A 188 41.66 12.51 -16.68
CA GLY A 188 41.99 13.20 -15.43
C GLY A 188 40.98 14.28 -15.01
N LEU A 189 39.97 14.55 -15.84
CA LEU A 189 39.08 15.70 -15.70
C LEU A 189 37.87 15.37 -14.79
N VAL A 190 37.81 16.01 -13.62
CA VAL A 190 36.74 15.87 -12.62
C VAL A 190 35.74 17.00 -12.79
N LEU A 191 34.64 16.75 -13.51
CA LEU A 191 33.70 17.82 -13.89
C LEU A 191 32.84 18.33 -12.71
N GLY A 192 32.87 17.67 -11.55
CA GLY A 192 32.30 18.15 -10.30
C GLY A 192 33.17 19.15 -9.53
N SER A 193 34.42 19.38 -9.93
CA SER A 193 35.34 20.39 -9.37
C SER A 193 35.44 21.59 -10.31
N ARG A 194 35.34 22.82 -9.77
CA ARG A 194 35.55 24.03 -10.58
C ARG A 194 37.00 24.13 -11.01
N GLU A 195 37.90 23.71 -10.14
CA GLU A 195 39.35 23.77 -10.25
C GLU A 195 39.81 22.89 -11.42
N SER A 196 39.34 21.64 -11.49
CA SER A 196 39.62 20.74 -12.63
C SER A 196 38.92 21.20 -13.92
N VAL A 197 37.71 21.76 -13.85
CA VAL A 197 37.03 22.35 -15.02
C VAL A 197 37.78 23.56 -15.59
N LEU A 198 38.50 24.33 -14.77
CA LEU A 198 39.34 25.44 -15.23
C LEU A 198 40.61 24.99 -15.96
N GLU A 199 41.01 23.73 -15.89
CA GLU A 199 42.10 23.18 -16.73
C GLU A 199 41.68 23.08 -18.22
N VAL A 200 40.36 23.11 -18.49
CA VAL A 200 39.76 22.95 -19.83
C VAL A 200 38.90 24.15 -20.26
N VAL A 201 38.95 25.26 -19.51
CA VAL A 201 38.16 26.48 -19.69
C VAL A 201 39.04 27.72 -19.58
N THR A 202 38.89 28.64 -20.52
CA THR A 202 39.49 29.99 -20.48
C THR A 202 38.43 30.99 -20.02
N PRO A 203 38.51 31.54 -18.78
CA PRO A 203 37.56 32.55 -18.31
C PRO A 203 37.47 33.75 -19.25
N GLY A 204 36.25 34.18 -19.59
CA GLY A 204 35.93 35.24 -20.55
C GLY A 204 35.86 34.77 -22.02
N ASP A 205 36.38 33.58 -22.35
CA ASP A 205 36.59 33.10 -23.71
C ASP A 205 36.02 31.68 -23.92
N PRO A 206 34.71 31.56 -24.23
CA PRO A 206 34.09 30.28 -24.56
C PRO A 206 34.55 29.70 -25.90
N GLU A 207 35.05 30.52 -26.84
CA GLU A 207 35.43 30.05 -28.18
C GLU A 207 36.74 29.25 -28.14
N ASN A 208 37.76 29.74 -27.44
CA ASN A 208 39.02 29.01 -27.26
C ASN A 208 38.94 27.92 -26.20
N SER A 209 37.96 27.97 -25.28
CA SER A 209 37.74 26.94 -24.25
C SER A 209 37.56 25.54 -24.87
N ILE A 210 38.50 24.62 -24.58
CA ILE A 210 38.47 23.27 -25.14
C ILE A 210 37.22 22.47 -24.72
N LEU A 211 36.67 22.75 -23.53
CA LEU A 211 35.40 22.20 -23.08
C LEU A 211 34.23 22.52 -24.02
N VAL A 212 34.07 23.77 -24.45
CA VAL A 212 32.98 24.20 -25.35
C VAL A 212 33.14 23.55 -26.72
N ARG A 213 34.37 23.54 -27.26
CA ARG A 213 34.66 22.90 -28.55
C ARG A 213 34.41 21.39 -28.52
N ARG A 214 34.64 20.72 -27.38
CA ARG A 214 34.23 19.33 -27.13
C ARG A 214 32.71 19.16 -27.07
N LEU A 215 31.96 20.05 -26.40
CA LEU A 215 30.49 19.98 -26.37
C LEU A 215 29.86 20.20 -27.77
N LYS A 216 30.47 21.06 -28.59
CA LYS A 216 30.01 21.35 -29.96
C LYS A 216 30.53 20.38 -31.03
N GLY A 217 31.53 19.56 -30.74
CA GLY A 217 32.16 18.65 -31.71
C GLY A 217 32.96 19.37 -32.80
N TYR A 218 33.56 20.51 -32.46
CA TYR A 218 34.32 21.35 -33.40
C TYR A 218 35.79 20.92 -33.50
N ASP A 219 36.53 21.49 -34.45
CA ASP A 219 37.96 21.25 -34.71
C ASP A 219 38.35 19.77 -34.95
N GLY A 220 37.39 18.93 -35.36
CA GLY A 220 37.60 17.50 -35.55
C GLY A 220 37.69 16.69 -34.25
N LEU A 221 37.31 17.28 -33.11
CA LEU A 221 37.30 16.64 -31.80
C LEU A 221 36.05 15.76 -31.63
N ASP A 222 36.20 14.61 -30.95
CA ASP A 222 35.03 13.83 -30.48
C ASP A 222 34.07 14.73 -29.69
N GLN A 223 32.80 14.73 -30.08
CA GLN A 223 31.75 15.42 -29.35
C GLN A 223 31.50 14.77 -27.98
N MET A 224 31.35 15.60 -26.95
CA MET A 224 31.04 15.17 -25.59
C MET A 224 29.56 15.46 -25.23
N PRO A 225 28.88 14.58 -24.48
CA PRO A 225 29.42 13.37 -23.84
C PRO A 225 29.49 12.19 -24.82
N LYS A 226 30.70 11.63 -25.00
CA LYS A 226 31.00 10.67 -26.08
C LYS A 226 30.19 9.38 -25.93
N GLY A 227 29.37 9.07 -26.94
CA GLY A 227 28.52 7.87 -26.96
C GLY A 227 27.14 8.04 -26.29
N PHE A 228 26.83 9.21 -25.75
CA PHE A 228 25.52 9.54 -25.16
C PHE A 228 24.77 10.57 -26.01
N LYS A 229 23.56 10.97 -25.59
CA LYS A 229 22.87 12.12 -26.19
C LYS A 229 23.69 13.39 -25.92
N ALA A 230 23.95 14.17 -26.98
CA ALA A 230 24.53 15.51 -26.84
C ALA A 230 23.65 16.42 -25.97
N LEU A 231 24.26 17.44 -25.37
CA LEU A 231 23.57 18.50 -24.64
C LEU A 231 22.63 19.26 -25.57
N GLU A 232 21.51 19.75 -25.03
CA GLU A 232 20.62 20.67 -25.74
C GLU A 232 21.33 22.02 -25.98
N LYS A 233 20.90 22.76 -27.01
CA LYS A 233 21.53 24.06 -27.34
C LYS A 233 21.53 25.04 -26.16
N SER A 234 20.48 25.04 -25.34
CA SER A 234 20.36 25.86 -24.13
C SER A 234 21.30 25.40 -23.00
N GLU A 235 21.59 24.11 -22.90
CA GLU A 235 22.59 23.58 -21.95
C GLU A 235 24.01 23.96 -22.37
N ILE A 236 24.30 23.96 -23.69
CA ILE A 236 25.60 24.43 -24.21
C ILE A 236 25.73 25.95 -24.00
N GLN A 237 24.71 26.73 -24.36
CA GLN A 237 24.69 28.18 -24.16
C GLN A 237 24.92 28.54 -22.68
N MET A 238 24.27 27.85 -21.74
CA MET A 238 24.47 28.06 -20.30
C MET A 238 25.94 27.91 -19.87
N VAL A 239 26.68 26.96 -20.45
CA VAL A 239 28.12 26.80 -20.20
C VAL A 239 28.92 27.94 -20.83
N GLU A 240 28.58 28.35 -22.05
CA GLU A 240 29.27 29.46 -22.74
C GLU A 240 29.07 30.79 -22.02
N ASP A 241 27.87 31.11 -21.56
CA ASP A 241 27.54 32.30 -20.76
C ASP A 241 28.34 32.34 -19.45
N TRP A 242 28.42 31.21 -18.74
CA TRP A 242 29.18 31.11 -17.49
C TRP A 242 30.67 31.35 -17.71
N ILE A 243 31.24 30.77 -18.77
CA ILE A 243 32.63 31.00 -19.15
C ILE A 243 32.83 32.47 -19.51
N LEU A 244 31.96 33.03 -20.35
CA LEU A 244 31.95 34.43 -20.79
C LEU A 244 31.88 35.43 -19.62
N GLN A 245 31.12 35.13 -18.57
CA GLN A 245 31.07 35.90 -17.33
C GLN A 245 32.35 35.80 -16.45
N GLY A 246 33.39 35.09 -16.92
CA GLY A 246 34.65 34.87 -16.19
C GLY A 246 34.68 33.55 -15.41
N ALA A 247 33.94 32.53 -15.86
CA ALA A 247 33.85 31.21 -15.24
C ALA A 247 33.54 31.30 -13.72
N VAL A 248 32.59 32.15 -13.35
CA VAL A 248 32.39 32.65 -11.98
C VAL A 248 32.22 31.52 -10.95
N GLN A 249 32.97 31.62 -9.86
CA GLN A 249 32.70 30.84 -8.66
C GLN A 249 31.55 31.49 -7.89
N GLY A 250 30.47 30.75 -7.70
CA GLY A 250 29.50 31.05 -6.65
C GLY A 250 30.04 30.66 -5.29
N LYS A 251 29.26 30.89 -4.23
CA LYS A 251 29.51 30.12 -2.99
C LYS A 251 29.31 28.64 -3.30
N ALA A 252 30.20 27.77 -2.81
CA ALA A 252 29.90 26.36 -2.60
C ALA A 252 28.50 26.25 -1.98
N PRO A 253 27.59 25.38 -2.45
CA PRO A 253 26.20 25.44 -2.03
C PRO A 253 26.09 25.31 -0.51
N GLU A 254 25.70 26.41 0.13
CA GLU A 254 25.04 26.38 1.43
C GLU A 254 23.94 25.31 1.31
N ILE A 255 24.11 24.18 2.01
CA ILE A 255 23.19 23.03 2.19
C ILE A 255 22.03 22.98 1.19
N HIS A 256 21.99 21.96 0.31
CA HIS A 256 20.96 21.79 -0.74
C HIS A 256 19.55 22.15 -0.23
N TRP A 257 18.76 22.88 -1.02
CA TRP A 257 17.59 23.65 -0.55
C TRP A 257 16.65 22.84 0.36
N ALA A 258 16.36 21.59 0.01
CA ALA A 258 15.46 20.69 0.76
C ALA A 258 16.02 20.25 2.13
N TYR A 259 17.33 20.35 2.35
CA TYR A 259 18.02 19.99 3.58
C TYR A 259 18.25 21.22 4.50
N ARG A 260 17.92 22.44 4.04
CA ARG A 260 17.91 23.64 4.90
C ARG A 260 16.68 23.61 5.80
N PRO A 261 16.75 24.03 7.08
CA PRO A 261 15.56 24.20 7.92
C PRO A 261 14.48 25.03 7.21
N VAL A 262 13.21 24.70 7.43
CA VAL A 262 12.08 25.43 6.82
C VAL A 262 12.01 26.83 7.44
N VAL A 263 12.06 27.87 6.61
CA VAL A 263 11.89 29.27 7.03
C VAL A 263 10.65 29.81 6.34
N LYS A 264 9.67 30.30 7.11
CA LYS A 264 8.43 30.83 6.55
C LYS A 264 8.68 32.17 5.85
N PRO A 265 8.48 32.29 4.52
CA PRO A 265 8.65 33.55 3.82
C PRO A 265 7.47 34.50 4.07
N SER A 266 7.69 35.79 3.80
CA SER A 266 6.63 36.79 3.71
C SER A 266 5.70 36.50 2.54
N VAL A 267 4.40 36.71 2.74
CA VAL A 267 3.41 36.63 1.65
C VAL A 267 3.60 37.83 0.70
N PRO A 268 3.62 37.64 -0.63
CA PRO A 268 3.74 38.75 -1.59
C PRO A 268 2.63 39.78 -1.43
N ALA A 269 2.99 41.06 -1.49
CA ALA A 269 2.04 42.16 -1.45
C ALA A 269 1.33 42.31 -2.81
N THR A 270 -0.01 42.44 -2.79
CA THR A 270 -0.82 42.59 -4.00
C THR A 270 -2.20 43.14 -3.67
N ASP A 271 -2.69 44.10 -4.46
CA ASP A 271 -4.02 44.69 -4.35
C ASP A 271 -5.07 43.97 -5.22
N SER A 272 -4.71 42.81 -5.81
CA SER A 272 -5.56 42.08 -6.74
C SER A 272 -6.76 41.43 -6.04
N GLY A 273 -7.98 41.84 -6.42
CA GLY A 273 -9.23 41.23 -5.97
C GLY A 273 -9.45 39.76 -6.38
N TRP A 274 -8.51 39.15 -7.12
CA TRP A 274 -8.46 37.71 -7.34
C TRP A 274 -7.95 36.95 -6.09
N VAL A 275 -7.09 37.57 -5.29
CA VAL A 275 -6.43 36.93 -4.13
C VAL A 275 -7.39 36.81 -2.96
N ARG A 276 -7.60 35.58 -2.46
CA ARG A 276 -8.49 35.30 -1.31
C ARG A 276 -7.74 34.80 -0.09
N ASN A 277 -6.65 34.07 -0.30
CA ASN A 277 -5.75 33.65 0.77
C ASN A 277 -4.28 33.69 0.30
N PRO A 278 -3.28 33.52 1.19
CA PRO A 278 -1.87 33.66 0.84
C PRO A 278 -1.36 32.77 -0.30
N ILE A 279 -1.97 31.62 -0.57
CA ILE A 279 -1.62 30.77 -1.71
C ILE A 279 -1.81 31.55 -3.01
N ASP A 280 -2.92 32.25 -3.15
CA ASP A 280 -3.23 33.05 -4.34
C ASP A 280 -2.20 34.18 -4.55
N ALA A 281 -1.61 34.73 -3.49
CA ALA A 281 -0.60 35.78 -3.62
C ALA A 281 0.74 35.23 -4.19
N PHE A 282 1.20 34.06 -3.71
CA PHE A 282 2.38 33.40 -4.27
C PHE A 282 2.15 32.95 -5.73
N ILE A 283 0.98 32.36 -6.01
CA ILE A 283 0.62 31.89 -7.36
C ILE A 283 0.47 33.06 -8.34
N LEU A 284 -0.25 34.13 -7.96
CA LEU A 284 -0.40 35.32 -8.81
C LEU A 284 0.96 35.96 -9.12
N SER A 285 1.84 36.08 -8.12
CA SER A 285 3.20 36.61 -8.32
C SER A 285 4.00 35.79 -9.33
N ARG A 286 3.86 34.46 -9.34
CA ARG A 286 4.51 33.58 -10.32
C ARG A 286 3.88 33.69 -11.71
N ILE A 287 2.55 33.65 -11.79
CA ILE A 287 1.77 33.81 -13.04
C ILE A 287 2.16 35.12 -13.76
N GLN A 288 2.28 36.22 -13.01
CA GLN A 288 2.64 37.52 -13.56
C GLN A 288 4.10 37.58 -14.07
N GLN A 289 5.05 36.93 -13.38
CA GLN A 289 6.44 36.83 -13.85
C GLN A 289 6.56 36.10 -15.19
N GLU A 290 5.69 35.11 -15.44
CA GLU A 290 5.68 34.29 -16.66
C GLU A 290 4.81 34.90 -17.78
N GLY A 291 4.31 36.14 -17.58
CA GLY A 291 3.50 36.84 -18.56
C GLY A 291 2.18 36.11 -18.86
N LEU A 292 1.54 35.56 -17.83
CA LEU A 292 0.24 34.88 -17.90
C LEU A 292 -0.81 35.63 -17.07
N GLU A 293 -2.09 35.31 -17.28
CA GLU A 293 -3.21 35.73 -16.44
C GLU A 293 -3.93 34.52 -15.82
N PRO A 294 -4.49 34.62 -14.61
CA PRO A 294 -5.29 33.56 -14.03
C PRO A 294 -6.59 33.31 -14.79
N SER A 295 -6.98 32.05 -14.92
CA SER A 295 -8.25 31.66 -15.53
C SER A 295 -9.45 32.13 -14.71
N PRO A 296 -10.61 32.42 -15.35
CA PRO A 296 -11.84 32.76 -14.64
C PRO A 296 -12.28 31.61 -13.72
N THR A 297 -13.04 31.90 -12.67
CA THR A 297 -13.58 30.88 -11.74
C THR A 297 -14.39 29.82 -12.49
N ALA A 298 -14.26 28.56 -12.09
CA ALA A 298 -15.05 27.44 -12.62
C ALA A 298 -16.55 27.63 -12.36
N SER A 299 -17.39 26.98 -13.18
CA SER A 299 -18.84 26.95 -12.93
C SER A 299 -19.16 26.21 -11.63
N ARG A 300 -20.33 26.48 -11.02
CA ARG A 300 -20.70 25.92 -9.71
C ARG A 300 -20.82 24.39 -9.76
N GLU A 301 -21.25 23.84 -10.90
CA GLU A 301 -21.32 22.41 -11.20
C GLU A 301 -19.94 21.75 -11.07
N LYS A 302 -18.96 22.26 -11.83
CA LYS A 302 -17.58 21.75 -11.85
C LYS A 302 -16.91 21.93 -10.50
N LEU A 303 -17.04 23.10 -9.88
CA LEU A 303 -16.44 23.35 -8.57
C LEU A 303 -16.94 22.37 -7.49
N LEU A 304 -18.26 22.09 -7.42
CA LEU A 304 -18.77 21.10 -6.48
C LEU A 304 -18.33 19.66 -6.83
N ARG A 305 -18.35 19.30 -8.12
CA ARG A 305 -17.91 17.99 -8.62
C ARG A 305 -16.45 17.72 -8.21
N ARG A 306 -15.56 18.63 -8.57
CA ARG A 306 -14.12 18.62 -8.24
C ARG A 306 -13.88 18.51 -6.73
N LEU A 307 -14.56 19.33 -5.92
CA LEU A 307 -14.49 19.28 -4.45
C LEU A 307 -14.93 17.93 -3.89
N SER A 308 -16.02 17.35 -4.39
CA SER A 308 -16.54 16.06 -3.95
C SER A 308 -15.56 14.93 -4.26
N GLN A 309 -15.01 14.90 -5.48
CA GLN A 309 -14.04 13.90 -5.92
C GLN A 309 -12.70 14.01 -5.17
N ASP A 310 -12.23 15.22 -4.87
CA ASP A 310 -11.01 15.43 -4.07
C ASP A 310 -11.17 15.01 -2.61
N LEU A 311 -12.29 15.36 -1.99
CA LEU A 311 -12.50 15.15 -0.56
C LEU A 311 -13.15 13.80 -0.22
N THR A 312 -13.80 13.10 -1.15
CA THR A 312 -14.46 11.81 -0.88
C THR A 312 -14.22 10.72 -1.93
N GLY A 313 -13.74 11.07 -3.13
CA GLY A 313 -13.63 10.14 -4.26
C GLY A 313 -14.96 9.81 -4.94
N LEU A 314 -16.05 10.46 -4.52
CA LEU A 314 -17.41 10.23 -4.99
C LEU A 314 -17.99 11.49 -5.68
N PRO A 315 -18.93 11.36 -6.63
CA PRO A 315 -19.63 12.49 -7.21
C PRO A 315 -20.64 13.07 -6.19
N PRO A 316 -20.97 14.37 -6.27
CA PRO A 316 -21.98 14.96 -5.41
C PRO A 316 -23.37 14.41 -5.74
N SER A 317 -24.23 14.30 -4.73
CA SER A 317 -25.65 13.96 -4.96
C SER A 317 -26.35 15.05 -5.76
N LEU A 318 -27.42 14.71 -6.51
CA LEU A 318 -28.24 15.71 -7.22
C LEU A 318 -28.86 16.73 -6.25
N GLU A 319 -29.23 16.33 -5.03
CA GLU A 319 -29.76 17.25 -4.02
C GLU A 319 -28.68 18.21 -3.51
N GLU A 320 -27.45 17.72 -3.33
CA GLU A 320 -26.31 18.53 -2.91
C GLU A 320 -25.89 19.51 -4.01
N LEU A 321 -25.96 19.06 -5.27
CA LEU A 321 -25.77 19.88 -6.46
C LEU A 321 -26.84 20.97 -6.53
N ASP A 322 -28.14 20.63 -6.50
CA ASP A 322 -29.23 21.60 -6.60
C ASP A 322 -29.16 22.63 -5.45
N ARG A 323 -28.92 22.19 -4.20
CA ARG A 323 -28.67 23.06 -3.04
C ARG A 323 -27.48 24.01 -3.25
N PHE A 324 -26.41 23.54 -3.88
CA PHE A 324 -25.24 24.38 -4.18
C PHE A 324 -25.49 25.33 -5.35
N LEU A 325 -26.16 24.91 -6.43
CA LEU A 325 -26.47 25.75 -7.59
C LEU A 325 -27.43 26.89 -7.21
N GLU A 326 -28.44 26.60 -6.39
CA GLU A 326 -29.39 27.58 -5.84
C GLU A 326 -28.78 28.55 -4.81
N GLY A 327 -27.50 28.39 -4.44
CA GLY A 327 -26.83 29.26 -3.47
C GLY A 327 -27.21 29.00 -2.00
N ARG A 328 -28.01 27.96 -1.71
CA ARG A 328 -28.31 27.50 -0.33
C ARG A 328 -27.08 26.95 0.40
N GLU A 329 -26.00 26.65 -0.33
CA GLU A 329 -24.71 26.25 0.22
C GLU A 329 -23.56 27.04 -0.44
N SER A 330 -22.67 27.60 0.38
CA SER A 330 -21.44 28.27 -0.06
C SER A 330 -20.29 27.30 -0.30
N VAL A 331 -19.24 27.74 -1.02
CA VAL A 331 -18.02 26.95 -1.25
C VAL A 331 -17.42 26.46 0.07
N GLN A 332 -17.39 27.31 1.10
CA GLN A 332 -16.81 26.96 2.39
C GLN A 332 -17.66 25.93 3.16
N GLN A 333 -18.99 26.05 3.12
CA GLN A 333 -19.88 25.06 3.73
C GLN A 333 -19.79 23.70 3.02
N ALA A 334 -19.67 23.69 1.68
CA ALA A 334 -19.45 22.46 0.93
C ALA A 334 -18.12 21.78 1.28
N ILE A 335 -17.02 22.56 1.38
CA ILE A 335 -15.72 22.06 1.87
C ILE A 335 -15.86 21.46 3.27
N ASP A 336 -16.53 22.15 4.19
CA ASP A 336 -16.65 21.71 5.59
C ASP A 336 -17.54 20.46 5.74
N ARG A 337 -18.64 20.35 4.97
CA ARG A 337 -19.45 19.13 4.88
C ARG A 337 -18.64 17.95 4.33
N LEU A 338 -17.91 18.16 3.24
CA LEU A 338 -17.14 17.09 2.59
C LEU A 338 -15.95 16.64 3.46
N LEU A 339 -15.29 17.55 4.18
CA LEU A 339 -14.27 17.23 5.19
C LEU A 339 -14.85 16.51 6.42
N ALA A 340 -16.15 16.65 6.71
CA ALA A 340 -16.86 15.94 7.77
C ALA A 340 -17.42 14.57 7.32
N SER A 341 -17.38 14.24 6.02
CA SER A 341 -17.87 12.97 5.49
C SER A 341 -17.02 11.78 5.96
N PRO A 342 -17.61 10.63 6.32
CA PRO A 342 -16.84 9.41 6.63
C PRO A 342 -16.05 8.88 5.42
N HIS A 343 -16.43 9.28 4.20
CA HIS A 343 -15.72 8.93 2.97
C HIS A 343 -14.42 9.74 2.78
N PHE A 344 -14.16 10.76 3.60
CA PHE A 344 -12.90 11.51 3.58
C PHE A 344 -11.71 10.62 3.94
N GLY A 345 -11.79 9.89 5.04
CA GLY A 345 -10.72 8.98 5.46
C GLY A 345 -10.45 7.89 4.42
N GLU A 346 -11.49 7.41 3.75
CA GLU A 346 -11.38 6.44 2.65
C GLU A 346 -10.67 7.04 1.42
N ARG A 347 -10.96 8.30 1.08
CA ARG A 347 -10.31 9.03 -0.03
C ARG A 347 -8.84 9.33 0.24
N MET A 348 -8.50 9.64 1.49
CA MET A 348 -7.12 9.87 1.94
C MET A 348 -6.34 8.57 2.07
N ALA A 349 -7.00 7.46 2.44
CA ALA A 349 -6.35 6.17 2.64
C ALA A 349 -5.79 5.58 1.34
N VAL A 350 -6.49 5.67 0.20
CA VAL A 350 -6.06 5.07 -1.08
C VAL A 350 -4.59 5.35 -1.44
N PRO A 351 -4.10 6.61 -1.54
CA PRO A 351 -2.69 6.89 -1.81
C PRO A 351 -1.76 6.57 -0.64
N TRP A 352 -2.23 6.69 0.61
CA TRP A 352 -1.43 6.31 1.78
C TRP A 352 -1.12 4.80 1.80
N LEU A 353 -2.02 3.99 1.26
CA LEU A 353 -1.88 2.55 1.17
C LEU A 353 -0.93 2.10 0.04
N ASP A 354 -0.69 2.94 -0.98
CA ASP A 354 0.42 2.76 -1.94
C ASP A 354 1.78 2.98 -1.25
N LEU A 355 1.92 4.08 -0.50
CA LEU A 355 3.12 4.37 0.31
C LEU A 355 3.39 3.24 1.33
N ALA A 356 2.34 2.73 1.95
CA ALA A 356 2.41 1.65 2.92
C ALA A 356 2.55 0.24 2.32
N ARG A 357 2.60 0.04 0.99
CA ARG A 357 2.60 -1.30 0.34
C ARG A 357 1.44 -2.21 0.79
N TYR A 358 0.27 -1.64 1.12
CA TYR A 358 -0.84 -2.43 1.65
C TYR A 358 -1.39 -3.41 0.61
N ALA A 359 -1.46 -4.68 1.01
CA ALA A 359 -2.21 -5.73 0.33
C ALA A 359 -2.61 -6.84 1.32
N ASP A 360 -3.70 -7.55 1.00
CA ASP A 360 -4.33 -8.60 1.81
C ASP A 360 -3.66 -9.98 1.63
N SER A 361 -2.56 -10.04 0.87
CA SER A 361 -1.73 -11.24 0.64
C SER A 361 -0.27 -11.00 1.04
N ASN A 362 0.62 -12.00 0.92
CA ASN A 362 2.01 -11.94 1.41
C ASN A 362 3.08 -11.50 0.39
N GLY A 363 2.81 -11.59 -0.91
CA GLY A 363 3.82 -11.53 -1.99
C GLY A 363 4.48 -12.89 -2.27
N TYR A 364 5.47 -12.89 -3.17
CA TYR A 364 6.21 -14.06 -3.65
C TYR A 364 5.35 -15.12 -4.38
N GLU A 365 5.91 -16.28 -4.72
CA GLU A 365 5.32 -17.28 -5.62
C GLU A 365 3.98 -17.84 -5.10
N LYS A 366 3.87 -18.02 -3.78
CA LYS A 366 2.65 -18.59 -3.17
C LYS A 366 1.57 -17.55 -2.87
N ASP A 367 1.97 -16.32 -2.55
CA ASP A 367 1.11 -15.16 -2.30
C ASP A 367 -0.14 -15.44 -1.43
N ASN A 368 0.03 -16.25 -0.39
CA ASN A 368 -1.04 -16.65 0.54
C ASN A 368 -1.73 -15.42 1.15
N ALA A 369 -3.04 -15.50 1.44
CA ALA A 369 -3.76 -14.46 2.16
C ALA A 369 -3.18 -14.17 3.56
N ARG A 370 -3.33 -12.93 4.04
CA ARG A 370 -2.96 -12.49 5.40
C ARG A 370 -3.99 -11.51 5.98
N SER A 371 -4.27 -11.62 7.27
CA SER A 371 -5.16 -10.66 7.94
C SER A 371 -4.39 -9.39 8.33
N ILE A 372 -4.55 -8.32 7.55
CA ILE A 372 -3.95 -6.99 7.83
C ILE A 372 -4.94 -5.81 7.70
N TRP A 373 -6.19 -6.09 7.33
CA TRP A 373 -7.22 -5.07 7.05
C TRP A 373 -7.56 -4.12 8.20
N LYS A 374 -7.28 -4.50 9.45
CA LYS A 374 -7.40 -3.62 10.62
C LYS A 374 -6.48 -2.40 10.55
N TYR A 375 -5.28 -2.52 9.97
CA TYR A 375 -4.41 -1.38 9.72
C TYR A 375 -5.00 -0.41 8.66
N ARG A 376 -5.63 -0.93 7.60
CA ARG A 376 -6.32 -0.12 6.59
C ARG A 376 -7.48 0.68 7.22
N ASP A 377 -8.27 0.02 8.08
CA ASP A 377 -9.36 0.67 8.82
C ASP A 377 -8.84 1.74 9.79
N TRP A 378 -7.71 1.46 10.46
CA TRP A 378 -7.02 2.44 11.31
C TRP A 378 -6.58 3.68 10.51
N VAL A 379 -6.02 3.52 9.31
CA VAL A 379 -5.65 4.65 8.43
C VAL A 379 -6.88 5.50 8.06
N VAL A 380 -7.99 4.85 7.68
CA VAL A 380 -9.26 5.54 7.39
C VAL A 380 -9.75 6.33 8.61
N ASN A 381 -9.73 5.71 9.80
CA ASN A 381 -10.16 6.34 11.03
C ASN A 381 -9.25 7.49 11.50
N ALA A 382 -7.94 7.39 11.29
CA ALA A 382 -6.98 8.45 11.60
C ALA A 382 -7.21 9.70 10.74
N PHE A 383 -7.44 9.53 9.43
CA PHE A 383 -7.80 10.67 8.57
C PHE A 383 -9.20 11.22 8.88
N ASN A 384 -10.20 10.35 9.13
CA ASN A 384 -11.55 10.79 9.49
C ASN A 384 -11.59 11.60 10.79
N SER A 385 -10.86 11.17 11.82
CA SER A 385 -10.70 11.90 13.09
C SER A 385 -9.80 13.14 12.99
N ASN A 386 -9.14 13.36 11.86
CA ASN A 386 -8.12 14.40 11.67
C ASN A 386 -6.99 14.30 12.70
N MET A 387 -6.49 13.08 12.91
CA MET A 387 -5.31 12.82 13.72
C MET A 387 -4.15 13.71 13.23
N PRO A 388 -3.50 14.51 14.10
CA PRO A 388 -2.31 15.28 13.76
C PRO A 388 -1.25 14.40 13.09
N TYR A 389 -0.67 14.87 11.99
CA TYR A 389 0.22 14.05 11.16
C TYR A 389 1.52 13.63 11.88
N ASP A 390 1.96 14.39 12.88
CA ASP A 390 3.02 13.99 13.81
C ASP A 390 2.63 12.72 14.59
N GLN A 391 1.43 12.69 15.20
CA GLN A 391 0.93 11.53 15.93
C GLN A 391 0.63 10.34 15.00
N PHE A 392 0.06 10.59 13.83
CA PHE A 392 -0.18 9.60 12.79
C PHE A 392 1.12 8.91 12.34
N THR A 393 2.20 9.68 12.19
CA THR A 393 3.54 9.18 11.88
C THR A 393 4.12 8.40 13.06
N VAL A 394 4.12 8.98 14.27
CA VAL A 394 4.72 8.34 15.46
C VAL A 394 4.05 7.00 15.79
N LYS A 395 2.73 6.89 15.66
CA LYS A 395 2.00 5.62 15.87
C LYS A 395 2.35 4.56 14.82
N GLN A 396 2.46 4.95 13.54
CA GLN A 396 2.81 3.99 12.48
C GLN A 396 4.26 3.51 12.52
N LEU A 397 5.18 4.39 12.92
CA LEU A 397 6.59 4.05 13.05
C LEU A 397 6.87 3.29 14.35
N ALA A 398 6.25 3.67 15.48
CA ALA A 398 6.66 3.22 16.81
C ALA A 398 5.52 3.13 17.85
N GLY A 399 4.27 2.91 17.41
CA GLY A 399 3.10 2.85 18.30
C GLY A 399 3.18 1.77 19.38
N ASP A 400 3.82 0.63 19.08
CA ASP A 400 4.11 -0.46 20.02
C ASP A 400 5.12 -0.08 21.12
N LEU A 401 5.93 0.96 20.89
CA LEU A 401 6.90 1.48 21.85
C LEU A 401 6.37 2.65 22.70
N LEU A 402 5.10 3.05 22.51
CA LEU A 402 4.52 4.16 23.28
C LEU A 402 4.29 3.77 24.75
N PRO A 403 4.53 4.67 25.72
CA PRO A 403 4.20 4.43 27.12
C PRO A 403 2.70 4.14 27.29
N ASN A 404 2.36 2.91 27.70
CA ASN A 404 0.99 2.39 27.74
C ASN A 404 0.31 2.33 26.35
N ALA A 405 1.03 1.88 25.33
CA ALA A 405 0.51 1.65 23.97
C ALA A 405 -0.85 0.94 23.98
N SER A 406 -1.84 1.56 23.34
CA SER A 406 -3.18 0.98 23.17
C SER A 406 -3.21 -0.04 22.04
N VAL A 407 -4.32 -0.78 21.93
CA VAL A 407 -4.58 -1.69 20.79
C VAL A 407 -4.46 -0.95 19.46
N GLU A 408 -5.02 0.26 19.35
CA GLU A 408 -4.96 1.07 18.12
C GLU A 408 -3.53 1.59 17.84
N ASP A 409 -2.69 1.78 18.86
CA ASP A 409 -1.28 2.13 18.67
C ASP A 409 -0.49 0.95 18.11
N MET A 410 -0.72 -0.27 18.61
CA MET A 410 -0.12 -1.48 18.07
C MET A 410 -0.62 -1.75 16.63
N VAL A 411 -1.91 -1.57 16.33
CA VAL A 411 -2.47 -1.73 14.97
C VAL A 411 -1.84 -0.74 13.98
N ALA A 412 -1.56 0.51 14.40
CA ALA A 412 -0.92 1.52 13.56
C ALA A 412 0.43 1.05 12.99
N THR A 413 1.21 0.30 13.77
CA THR A 413 2.52 -0.25 13.35
C THR A 413 2.45 -1.17 12.13
N GLY A 414 1.23 -1.60 11.75
CA GLY A 414 0.90 -2.30 10.51
C GLY A 414 1.57 -1.73 9.26
N PHE A 415 1.91 -0.43 9.24
CA PHE A 415 2.73 0.19 8.18
C PHE A 415 4.00 -0.64 7.86
N HIS A 416 4.82 -0.97 8.86
CA HIS A 416 6.03 -1.78 8.66
C HIS A 416 5.77 -3.29 8.53
N ARG A 417 4.53 -3.69 8.75
CA ARG A 417 4.05 -5.08 8.60
C ARG A 417 3.55 -5.38 7.20
N ASN A 418 3.43 -4.35 6.35
CA ASN A 418 2.94 -4.50 5.00
C ASN A 418 4.00 -4.97 3.99
N THR A 419 5.29 -4.88 4.32
CA THR A 419 6.41 -5.51 3.59
C THR A 419 6.05 -6.94 3.14
N MET A 420 6.56 -7.37 1.99
CA MET A 420 6.36 -8.75 1.52
C MET A 420 7.06 -9.75 2.43
N HIS A 421 6.47 -10.93 2.58
CA HIS A 421 6.85 -11.90 3.60
C HIS A 421 6.92 -13.31 3.00
N ASN A 422 8.15 -13.83 2.79
CA ASN A 422 8.32 -15.13 2.13
C ASN A 422 8.19 -16.31 3.12
N LEU A 423 7.30 -17.25 2.81
CA LEU A 423 7.03 -18.49 3.55
C LEU A 423 7.15 -19.75 2.68
N GLU A 424 7.86 -19.65 1.56
CA GLU A 424 8.26 -20.78 0.71
C GLU A 424 9.27 -21.72 1.40
N GLY A 425 9.57 -22.86 0.79
CA GLY A 425 10.55 -23.82 1.30
C GLY A 425 11.92 -23.57 0.67
N GLY A 426 13.00 -23.75 1.44
CA GLY A 426 14.37 -23.47 0.96
C GLY A 426 14.76 -21.99 0.89
N VAL A 427 13.96 -21.09 1.46
CA VAL A 427 14.26 -19.65 1.57
C VAL A 427 15.31 -19.43 2.66
N ASP A 428 16.42 -18.77 2.33
CA ASP A 428 17.38 -18.31 3.33
C ASP A 428 16.70 -17.26 4.24
N GLN A 429 16.58 -17.59 5.53
CA GLN A 429 15.86 -16.75 6.48
C GLN A 429 16.68 -15.52 6.87
N ASP A 430 18.01 -15.55 6.83
CA ASP A 430 18.84 -14.38 7.15
C ASP A 430 18.90 -13.40 5.95
N GLU A 431 18.85 -13.89 4.71
CA GLU A 431 18.60 -13.05 3.53
C GLU A 431 17.21 -12.40 3.59
N ALA A 432 16.15 -13.19 3.81
CA ALA A 432 14.79 -12.69 3.89
C ALA A 432 14.65 -11.62 4.99
N MET A 433 15.24 -11.84 6.17
CA MET A 433 15.25 -10.85 7.25
C MET A 433 16.14 -9.64 6.95
N TYR A 434 17.22 -9.79 6.17
CA TYR A 434 18.01 -8.65 5.70
C TYR A 434 17.19 -7.74 4.77
N LEU A 435 16.51 -8.34 3.78
CA LEU A 435 15.68 -7.63 2.80
C LEU A 435 14.45 -6.97 3.42
N VAL A 436 13.75 -7.64 4.34
CA VAL A 436 12.59 -7.07 5.06
C VAL A 436 12.98 -5.82 5.86
N ARG A 437 14.15 -5.82 6.50
CA ARG A 437 14.69 -4.65 7.21
C ARG A 437 15.10 -3.52 6.25
N ALA A 438 15.66 -3.87 5.09
CA ALA A 438 16.02 -2.90 4.05
C ALA A 438 14.77 -2.20 3.48
N ASP A 439 13.70 -2.94 3.17
CA ASP A 439 12.41 -2.35 2.75
C ASP A 439 11.85 -1.36 3.79
N ARG A 440 11.95 -1.68 5.09
CA ARG A 440 11.52 -0.78 6.16
C ARG A 440 12.34 0.53 6.18
N ALA A 441 13.66 0.44 6.02
CA ALA A 441 14.56 1.61 5.96
C ALA A 441 14.34 2.46 4.69
N ASP A 442 14.36 1.81 3.52
CA ASP A 442 14.19 2.43 2.20
C ASP A 442 12.81 3.10 2.08
N THR A 443 11.76 2.44 2.58
CA THR A 443 10.41 3.02 2.66
C THR A 443 10.36 4.21 3.60
N THR A 444 10.94 4.15 4.81
CA THR A 444 10.79 5.24 5.78
C THR A 444 11.39 6.54 5.25
N SER A 445 12.56 6.46 4.62
CA SER A 445 13.18 7.62 3.98
C SER A 445 12.42 8.10 2.74
N THR A 446 11.93 7.20 1.89
CA THR A 446 11.12 7.56 0.72
C THR A 446 9.77 8.20 1.11
N VAL A 447 9.11 7.67 2.14
CA VAL A 447 7.80 8.13 2.59
C VAL A 447 7.88 9.42 3.42
N TRP A 448 8.71 9.50 4.47
CA TRP A 448 8.70 10.69 5.33
C TRP A 448 9.77 11.72 4.98
N LEU A 449 10.92 11.33 4.45
CA LEU A 449 11.98 12.27 4.08
C LEU A 449 11.96 12.63 2.59
N GLY A 450 11.23 11.89 1.75
CA GLY A 450 11.28 12.07 0.30
C GLY A 450 12.68 11.81 -0.26
N GLN A 451 13.41 10.83 0.29
CA GLN A 451 14.80 10.52 -0.06
C GLN A 451 14.97 9.06 -0.46
N THR A 452 15.49 8.82 -1.67
CA THR A 452 15.74 7.47 -2.23
C THR A 452 17.06 6.87 -1.73
N MET A 453 17.18 6.60 -0.43
CA MET A 453 18.47 6.21 0.18
C MET A 453 19.01 4.83 -0.24
N ALA A 454 18.24 4.02 -0.98
CA ALA A 454 18.59 2.64 -1.34
C ALA A 454 19.93 2.48 -2.06
N CYS A 455 20.41 3.48 -2.83
CA CYS A 455 21.75 3.42 -3.43
C CYS A 455 22.88 3.42 -2.37
N ALA A 456 22.65 4.02 -1.20
CA ALA A 456 23.60 4.03 -0.10
C ALA A 456 23.81 2.63 0.52
N ARG A 457 22.93 1.65 0.22
CA ARG A 457 23.06 0.26 0.67
C ARG A 457 24.32 -0.44 0.15
N CYS A 458 24.89 0.01 -0.98
CA CYS A 458 26.01 -0.67 -1.64
C CYS A 458 27.30 0.17 -1.78
N HIS A 459 27.22 1.49 -1.66
CA HIS A 459 28.34 2.44 -1.71
C HIS A 459 27.87 3.79 -1.14
N ASP A 460 28.72 4.82 -1.01
CA ASP A 460 28.23 6.16 -0.62
C ASP A 460 27.27 6.71 -1.70
N HIS A 461 26.21 7.43 -1.31
CA HIS A 461 25.17 7.84 -2.25
C HIS A 461 25.73 8.81 -3.31
N LYS A 462 25.64 8.43 -4.59
CA LYS A 462 26.39 9.06 -5.70
C LYS A 462 26.23 10.59 -5.81
N TYR A 463 25.09 11.13 -5.39
CA TYR A 463 24.75 12.54 -5.60
C TYR A 463 24.39 13.31 -4.32
N ASP A 464 24.06 12.62 -3.22
CA ASP A 464 23.52 13.24 -2.01
C ASP A 464 24.40 12.89 -0.80
N PRO A 465 24.50 13.76 0.21
CA PRO A 465 25.38 13.57 1.36
C PRO A 465 24.80 12.56 2.36
N ILE A 466 24.80 11.28 1.95
CA ILE A 466 24.43 10.10 2.73
C ILE A 466 25.50 9.02 2.47
N SER A 467 26.32 8.73 3.49
CA SER A 467 27.31 7.65 3.39
C SER A 467 26.67 6.26 3.50
N HIS A 468 27.39 5.25 3.00
CA HIS A 468 27.12 3.82 3.19
C HIS A 468 27.01 3.46 4.68
N LYS A 469 27.82 4.14 5.53
CA LYS A 469 27.75 4.01 6.97
C LYS A 469 26.44 4.55 7.54
N GLU A 470 26.04 5.77 7.15
CA GLU A 470 24.78 6.38 7.61
C GLU A 470 23.54 5.61 7.13
N TYR A 471 23.59 4.94 5.96
CA TYR A 471 22.55 4.00 5.56
C TYR A 471 22.36 2.87 6.59
N PHE A 472 23.46 2.22 7.00
CA PHE A 472 23.38 1.13 7.97
C PHE A 472 23.04 1.59 9.39
N GLN A 473 23.37 2.85 9.75
CA GLN A 473 22.85 3.49 10.96
C GLN A 473 21.33 3.71 10.90
N PHE A 474 20.78 4.11 9.75
CA PHE A 474 19.34 4.27 9.59
C PHE A 474 18.61 2.92 9.54
N TYR A 475 19.22 1.91 8.89
CA TYR A 475 18.76 0.52 8.88
C TYR A 475 18.66 -0.09 10.28
N ALA A 476 19.60 0.23 11.18
CA ALA A 476 19.68 -0.37 12.51
C ALA A 476 18.43 -0.10 13.39
N PHE A 477 17.68 0.98 13.14
CA PHE A 477 16.38 1.24 13.79
C PHE A 477 15.35 0.12 13.54
N PHE A 478 15.48 -0.62 12.44
CA PHE A 478 14.59 -1.73 12.08
C PHE A 478 15.22 -3.10 12.33
N ALA A 479 16.43 -3.19 12.92
CA ALA A 479 17.09 -4.46 13.18
C ALA A 479 16.38 -5.30 14.26
N ASN A 480 15.86 -4.63 15.29
CA ASN A 480 15.45 -5.18 16.59
C ASN A 480 14.02 -5.78 16.65
N ASN A 481 13.53 -6.42 15.59
CA ASN A 481 12.17 -7.00 15.59
C ASN A 481 12.16 -8.45 16.12
N ARG A 482 11.09 -8.82 16.82
CA ARG A 482 10.80 -10.20 17.25
C ARG A 482 10.25 -11.06 16.11
N PHE A 483 10.62 -12.35 16.09
CA PHE A 483 10.10 -13.36 15.14
C PHE A 483 9.87 -14.71 15.82
N LYS A 484 8.77 -15.39 15.50
CA LYS A 484 8.48 -16.75 15.95
C LYS A 484 8.97 -17.77 14.92
N LYS A 485 10.01 -18.52 15.26
CA LYS A 485 10.51 -19.64 14.46
C LYS A 485 9.59 -20.86 14.60
N VAL A 486 9.23 -21.49 13.48
CA VAL A 486 8.38 -22.69 13.40
C VAL A 486 8.92 -23.63 12.33
N GLY A 487 8.86 -24.95 12.55
CA GLY A 487 9.44 -25.94 11.63
C GLY A 487 10.90 -26.28 11.96
N ASP A 488 11.37 -27.39 11.41
CA ASP A 488 12.68 -27.95 11.73
C ASP A 488 13.79 -27.33 10.86
N ALA A 489 14.85 -26.87 11.53
CA ALA A 489 16.01 -26.27 10.89
C ALA A 489 16.90 -27.31 10.20
N SER A 490 16.87 -28.59 10.60
CA SER A 490 17.76 -29.61 10.01
C SER A 490 17.36 -30.05 8.59
N ILE A 491 16.17 -29.66 8.13
CA ILE A 491 15.60 -30.04 6.82
C ILE A 491 15.19 -28.85 5.95
N SER A 492 15.59 -27.62 6.32
CA SER A 492 15.24 -26.38 5.58
C SER A 492 13.73 -26.08 5.48
N GLU A 493 12.94 -26.54 6.46
CA GLU A 493 11.51 -26.23 6.60
C GLU A 493 11.21 -25.14 7.64
N GLN A 494 12.24 -24.57 8.29
CA GLN A 494 12.07 -23.53 9.28
C GLN A 494 11.59 -22.20 8.67
N LYS A 495 10.50 -21.68 9.20
CA LYS A 495 9.84 -20.42 8.81
C LYS A 495 9.78 -19.44 9.96
N PHE A 496 10.00 -18.17 9.66
CA PHE A 496 9.97 -17.08 10.63
C PHE A 496 8.64 -16.33 10.53
N TYR A 497 7.70 -16.62 11.43
CA TYR A 497 6.44 -15.90 11.51
C TYR A 497 6.59 -14.59 12.28
N GLU A 498 6.12 -13.50 11.70
CA GLU A 498 6.15 -12.17 12.34
C GLU A 498 4.98 -11.99 13.34
N PRO A 499 5.07 -11.02 14.27
CA PRO A 499 4.12 -10.89 15.38
C PRO A 499 2.68 -10.60 14.93
N THR A 500 1.71 -11.20 15.64
CA THR A 500 0.28 -11.01 15.38
C THR A 500 -0.48 -10.67 16.65
N LEU A 501 -1.35 -9.66 16.56
CA LEU A 501 -2.24 -9.24 17.63
C LEU A 501 -3.63 -9.86 17.42
N LYS A 502 -4.17 -10.50 18.46
CA LYS A 502 -5.55 -10.98 18.50
C LYS A 502 -6.48 -9.83 18.88
N LEU A 503 -7.54 -9.62 18.10
CA LEU A 503 -8.50 -8.52 18.22
C LEU A 503 -9.93 -9.08 18.35
N PRO A 504 -10.31 -9.60 19.55
CA PRO A 504 -11.65 -10.11 19.80
C PRO A 504 -12.70 -8.98 19.71
N THR A 505 -13.95 -9.32 19.38
CA THR A 505 -15.08 -8.42 19.65
C THR A 505 -15.39 -8.37 21.15
N PRO A 506 -16.11 -7.35 21.67
CA PRO A 506 -16.53 -7.32 23.08
C PRO A 506 -17.32 -8.57 23.51
N GLU A 507 -18.08 -9.16 22.59
CA GLU A 507 -18.83 -10.40 22.81
C GLU A 507 -17.88 -11.60 22.91
N GLN A 508 -16.90 -11.72 22.00
CA GLN A 508 -15.87 -12.77 22.05
C GLN A 508 -15.02 -12.65 23.31
N GLU A 509 -14.59 -11.43 23.68
CA GLU A 509 -13.81 -11.18 24.89
C GLU A 509 -14.60 -11.58 26.14
N LYS A 510 -15.87 -11.16 26.26
CA LYS A 510 -16.74 -11.58 27.36
C LYS A 510 -16.91 -13.10 27.41
N GLN A 511 -17.20 -13.75 26.29
CA GLN A 511 -17.33 -15.21 26.22
C GLN A 511 -16.03 -15.92 26.67
N LEU A 512 -14.86 -15.41 26.28
CA LEU A 512 -13.58 -15.96 26.70
C LEU A 512 -13.31 -15.76 28.19
N ILE A 513 -13.70 -14.61 28.76
CA ILE A 513 -13.64 -14.37 30.21
C ILE A 513 -14.55 -15.35 30.95
N ASP A 514 -15.83 -15.45 30.56
CA ASP A 514 -16.82 -16.34 31.17
C ASP A 514 -16.37 -17.82 31.10
N LEU A 515 -15.87 -18.26 29.95
CA LEU A 515 -15.35 -19.62 29.74
C LEU A 515 -14.05 -19.89 30.52
N LYS A 516 -13.12 -18.94 30.58
CA LYS A 516 -11.85 -19.11 31.33
C LYS A 516 -12.09 -19.08 32.84
N GLN A 517 -13.04 -18.28 33.34
CA GLN A 517 -13.50 -18.32 34.72
C GLN A 517 -14.28 -19.61 35.05
N HIS A 518 -15.02 -20.18 34.11
CA HIS A 518 -15.64 -21.49 34.30
C HIS A 518 -14.58 -22.60 34.34
N LEU A 519 -13.62 -22.58 33.41
CA LEU A 519 -12.52 -23.54 33.35
C LEU A 519 -11.70 -23.53 34.65
N GLY A 520 -11.30 -22.35 35.15
CA GLY A 520 -10.58 -22.24 36.42
C GLY A 520 -11.35 -22.85 37.59
N ARG A 521 -12.66 -22.57 37.71
CA ARG A 521 -13.51 -23.17 38.75
C ARG A 521 -13.59 -24.70 38.68
N VAL A 522 -13.63 -25.28 37.48
CA VAL A 522 -13.66 -26.75 37.31
C VAL A 522 -12.27 -27.36 37.58
N GLU A 523 -11.20 -26.72 37.13
CA GLU A 523 -9.82 -27.16 37.41
C GLU A 523 -9.48 -27.09 38.91
N ASP A 524 -9.91 -26.05 39.62
CA ASP A 524 -9.72 -25.91 41.06
C ASP A 524 -10.62 -26.85 41.87
N GLY A 525 -11.86 -27.08 41.43
CA GLY A 525 -12.74 -28.12 41.99
C GLY A 525 -12.13 -29.51 41.86
N LEU A 526 -11.54 -29.84 40.71
CA LEU A 526 -10.84 -31.11 40.48
C LEU A 526 -9.57 -31.22 41.34
N LYS A 527 -8.77 -30.15 41.48
CA LYS A 527 -7.63 -30.12 42.41
C LYS A 527 -8.06 -30.36 43.85
N SER A 528 -9.16 -29.73 44.29
CA SER A 528 -9.71 -29.93 45.63
C SER A 528 -10.10 -31.39 45.85
N PHE A 529 -10.91 -31.97 44.96
CA PHE A 529 -11.30 -33.39 45.04
C PHE A 529 -10.09 -34.34 45.12
N ILE A 530 -9.06 -34.08 44.30
CA ILE A 530 -7.79 -34.83 44.30
C ILE A 530 -7.06 -34.73 45.65
N ALA A 531 -7.15 -33.58 46.34
CA ALA A 531 -6.45 -33.33 47.60
C ALA A 531 -7.22 -33.80 48.85
N SER A 532 -8.55 -33.63 48.92
CA SER A 532 -9.34 -33.89 50.12
C SER A 532 -10.06 -35.24 50.15
N ASP A 533 -10.54 -35.73 49.01
CA ASP A 533 -11.53 -36.82 48.95
C ASP A 533 -11.04 -38.07 48.23
N LEU A 534 -10.11 -37.90 47.27
CA LEU A 534 -9.59 -38.98 46.43
C LEU A 534 -9.11 -40.20 47.22
N ALA A 535 -8.29 -40.03 48.26
CA ALA A 535 -7.76 -41.15 49.04
C ALA A 535 -8.86 -41.93 49.79
N ARG A 536 -9.88 -41.24 50.29
CA ARG A 536 -11.03 -41.83 50.99
C ARG A 536 -11.94 -42.58 50.00
N GLU A 537 -12.25 -41.95 48.88
CA GLU A 537 -13.10 -42.56 47.84
C GLU A 537 -12.39 -43.69 47.08
N GLN A 538 -11.07 -43.62 46.89
CA GLN A 538 -10.26 -44.69 46.32
C GLN A 538 -10.27 -45.91 47.25
N ALA A 539 -10.01 -45.73 48.55
CA ALA A 539 -10.02 -46.84 49.51
C ALA A 539 -11.39 -47.56 49.56
N ALA A 540 -12.49 -46.81 49.54
CA ALA A 540 -13.84 -47.39 49.50
C ALA A 540 -14.12 -48.15 48.18
N TRP A 541 -13.63 -47.66 47.05
CA TRP A 541 -13.73 -48.31 45.74
C TRP A 541 -12.87 -49.58 45.65
N GLU A 542 -11.63 -49.55 46.14
CA GLU A 542 -10.74 -50.72 46.22
C GLU A 542 -11.33 -51.82 47.12
N GLN A 543 -11.94 -51.43 48.26
CA GLN A 543 -12.62 -52.37 49.14
C GLN A 543 -13.81 -53.04 48.44
N ALA A 544 -14.67 -52.26 47.77
CA ALA A 544 -15.83 -52.78 47.04
C ALA A 544 -15.45 -53.60 45.80
N MET A 545 -14.30 -53.33 45.16
CA MET A 545 -13.76 -54.15 44.07
C MET A 545 -13.37 -55.57 44.52
N ASN A 546 -12.97 -55.73 45.79
CA ASN A 546 -12.51 -57.00 46.36
C ASN A 546 -13.61 -57.77 47.13
N ASP A 547 -14.84 -57.24 47.23
CA ASP A 547 -15.97 -57.91 47.88
C ASP A 547 -16.75 -58.81 46.89
N PRO A 548 -16.73 -60.16 47.08
CA PRO A 548 -17.40 -61.10 46.18
C PRO A 548 -18.94 -61.09 46.27
N GLU A 549 -19.55 -60.52 47.31
CA GLU A 549 -21.02 -60.40 47.40
C GLU A 549 -21.58 -59.29 46.49
N THR A 550 -20.72 -58.42 45.96
CA THR A 550 -21.08 -57.23 45.16
C THR A 550 -21.82 -57.54 43.86
N TRP A 551 -21.47 -58.63 43.17
CA TRP A 551 -21.96 -58.96 41.83
C TRP A 551 -22.64 -60.32 41.83
N LYS A 552 -23.92 -60.38 41.43
CA LYS A 552 -24.73 -61.60 41.48
C LYS A 552 -25.25 -61.94 40.07
N PRO A 553 -25.05 -63.18 39.57
CA PRO A 553 -25.47 -63.56 38.22
C PRO A 553 -26.96 -63.29 37.97
N ALA A 554 -27.27 -62.50 36.94
CA ALA A 554 -28.64 -62.22 36.56
C ALA A 554 -29.26 -63.44 35.86
N LYS A 555 -30.56 -63.70 36.07
CA LYS A 555 -31.26 -64.79 35.37
C LYS A 555 -31.72 -64.28 34.02
N ILE A 556 -31.19 -64.86 32.95
CA ILE A 556 -31.45 -64.45 31.57
C ILE A 556 -32.46 -65.40 30.94
N ALA A 557 -33.48 -64.86 30.28
CA ALA A 557 -34.38 -65.59 29.39
C ALA A 557 -34.45 -64.89 28.03
N THR A 558 -34.86 -65.63 27.00
CA THR A 558 -35.03 -65.12 25.62
C THR A 558 -36.25 -65.80 24.99
N LYS A 559 -36.80 -65.16 23.96
CA LYS A 559 -37.82 -65.75 23.05
C LYS A 559 -37.28 -65.91 21.61
N ASP A 560 -36.04 -65.49 21.38
CA ASP A 560 -35.31 -65.62 20.13
C ASP A 560 -34.59 -66.99 20.11
N ASP A 561 -34.99 -67.85 19.18
CA ASP A 561 -34.46 -69.22 19.02
C ASP A 561 -33.02 -69.25 18.46
N ARG A 562 -32.54 -68.11 17.96
CA ARG A 562 -31.13 -67.92 17.55
C ARG A 562 -30.19 -67.76 18.75
N ILE A 563 -30.72 -67.58 19.97
CA ILE A 563 -29.97 -67.29 21.20
C ILE A 563 -30.06 -68.47 22.17
N ILE A 564 -28.92 -69.07 22.52
CA ILE A 564 -28.81 -70.14 23.51
C ILE A 564 -28.41 -69.52 24.86
N VAL A 565 -29.18 -69.79 25.90
CA VAL A 565 -28.82 -69.43 27.28
C VAL A 565 -28.55 -70.71 28.07
N SER A 566 -27.32 -70.88 28.58
CA SER A 566 -26.91 -72.03 29.36
C SER A 566 -26.01 -71.60 30.51
N ARG A 567 -26.34 -72.02 31.75
CA ARG A 567 -25.59 -71.66 32.98
C ARG A 567 -25.35 -70.13 33.14
N ASN A 568 -26.34 -69.32 32.79
CA ASN A 568 -26.28 -67.84 32.71
C ASN A 568 -25.28 -67.25 31.69
N GLN A 569 -24.69 -68.08 30.83
CA GLN A 569 -23.96 -67.64 29.65
C GLN A 569 -24.91 -67.56 28.45
N VAL A 570 -24.81 -66.47 27.69
CA VAL A 570 -25.50 -66.26 26.41
C VAL A 570 -24.52 -66.59 25.30
N THR A 571 -24.92 -67.48 24.39
CA THR A 571 -24.17 -67.82 23.18
C THR A 571 -25.10 -67.81 21.97
N THR A 572 -24.51 -67.62 20.79
CA THR A 572 -25.26 -67.62 19.52
C THR A 572 -24.49 -68.52 18.52
N PRO A 573 -25.09 -69.63 18.04
CA PRO A 573 -24.39 -70.63 17.23
C PRO A 573 -24.10 -70.16 15.78
N GLY A 574 -23.47 -71.03 14.99
CA GLY A 574 -23.20 -70.81 13.55
C GLY A 574 -22.10 -69.80 13.26
N ALA A 575 -22.02 -69.33 12.00
CA ALA A 575 -21.07 -68.31 11.57
C ALA A 575 -21.37 -66.94 12.22
N GLY A 576 -22.64 -66.55 12.25
CA GLY A 576 -23.13 -65.29 12.80
C GLY A 576 -23.74 -64.40 11.72
N PRO A 577 -24.82 -63.67 12.03
CA PRO A 577 -25.44 -62.76 11.07
C PRO A 577 -24.63 -61.47 10.91
N ASP A 578 -24.90 -60.73 9.85
CA ASP A 578 -24.23 -59.45 9.58
C ASP A 578 -24.53 -58.38 10.65
N THR A 579 -25.73 -58.40 11.21
CA THR A 579 -26.17 -57.61 12.38
C THR A 579 -26.95 -58.50 13.35
N MET A 580 -26.98 -58.16 14.65
CA MET A 580 -27.71 -58.95 15.66
C MET A 580 -28.30 -58.08 16.77
N ASP A 581 -29.60 -58.28 17.01
CA ASP A 581 -30.33 -57.76 18.17
C ASP A 581 -30.55 -58.89 19.18
N TYR A 582 -30.02 -58.72 20.40
CA TYR A 582 -30.20 -59.67 21.51
C TYR A 582 -31.29 -59.14 22.43
N ALA A 583 -32.53 -59.60 22.22
CA ALA A 583 -33.68 -59.25 23.05
C ALA A 583 -33.81 -60.22 24.25
N LEU A 584 -33.40 -59.76 25.44
CA LEU A 584 -33.25 -60.58 26.64
C LEU A 584 -34.15 -60.10 27.78
N SER A 585 -34.93 -61.02 28.36
CA SER A 585 -35.68 -60.77 29.60
C SER A 585 -34.78 -61.11 30.79
N VAL A 586 -34.27 -60.08 31.49
CA VAL A 586 -33.25 -60.20 32.54
C VAL A 586 -33.89 -60.00 33.91
N THR A 587 -33.98 -61.06 34.71
CA THR A 587 -34.49 -60.98 36.09
C THR A 587 -33.35 -60.66 37.06
N VAL A 588 -33.47 -59.53 37.77
CA VAL A 588 -32.46 -59.00 38.70
C VAL A 588 -32.94 -59.03 40.16
N PRO A 589 -32.02 -59.12 41.14
CA PRO A 589 -32.35 -59.03 42.57
C PRO A 589 -33.04 -57.72 42.95
N PRO A 590 -33.82 -57.69 44.05
CA PRO A 590 -34.39 -56.45 44.57
C PRO A 590 -33.30 -55.43 44.93
N GLY A 591 -33.51 -54.17 44.56
CA GLY A 591 -32.57 -53.07 44.84
C GLY A 591 -31.38 -52.97 43.88
N THR A 592 -31.41 -53.66 42.73
CA THR A 592 -30.35 -53.61 41.71
C THR A 592 -30.16 -52.19 41.19
N ARG A 593 -28.91 -51.70 41.19
CA ARG A 593 -28.50 -50.37 40.70
C ARG A 593 -27.65 -50.40 39.43
N GLY A 594 -27.24 -51.58 38.96
CA GLY A 594 -26.57 -51.70 37.67
C GLY A 594 -26.47 -53.13 37.14
N LEU A 595 -26.18 -53.24 35.85
CA LEU A 595 -25.91 -54.48 35.13
C LEU A 595 -24.51 -54.46 34.52
N ARG A 596 -23.73 -55.52 34.73
CA ARG A 596 -22.49 -55.79 34.01
C ARG A 596 -22.75 -56.77 32.86
N LEU A 597 -22.48 -56.34 31.65
CA LEU A 597 -22.30 -57.17 30.46
C LEU A 597 -20.82 -57.55 30.37
N ARG A 598 -20.52 -58.84 30.54
CA ARG A 598 -19.14 -59.35 30.43
C ARG A 598 -19.01 -60.28 29.23
N VAL A 599 -18.26 -59.83 28.23
CA VAL A 599 -17.98 -60.56 26.99
C VAL A 599 -16.72 -61.40 27.19
N ILE A 600 -16.75 -62.64 26.69
CA ILE A 600 -15.76 -63.69 26.98
C ILE A 600 -15.20 -64.20 25.63
N PRO A 601 -13.87 -64.36 25.47
CA PRO A 601 -13.29 -64.85 24.23
C PRO A 601 -13.75 -66.27 23.90
N ASP A 602 -14.14 -66.54 22.66
CA ASP A 602 -14.47 -67.88 22.18
C ASP A 602 -13.22 -68.55 21.60
N LYS A 603 -12.47 -69.22 22.51
CA LYS A 603 -11.16 -69.82 22.22
C LYS A 603 -11.20 -70.96 21.19
N ASP A 604 -12.37 -71.53 20.94
CA ASP A 604 -12.54 -72.65 20.00
C ASP A 604 -12.83 -72.15 18.57
N ARG A 605 -12.89 -70.83 18.34
CA ARG A 605 -12.98 -70.21 17.00
C ARG A 605 -11.62 -69.84 16.44
N ALA A 606 -11.52 -69.84 15.10
CA ALA A 606 -10.28 -69.57 14.35
C ALA A 606 -9.56 -68.24 14.69
N TYR A 607 -10.29 -67.24 15.23
CA TYR A 607 -9.73 -65.94 15.63
C TYR A 607 -9.72 -65.71 17.16
N GLY A 608 -10.24 -66.64 17.97
CA GLY A 608 -10.15 -66.65 19.44
C GLY A 608 -10.81 -65.51 20.23
N GLY A 609 -11.42 -64.52 19.56
CA GLY A 609 -11.80 -63.24 20.16
C GLY A 609 -13.14 -63.20 20.91
N SER A 610 -13.38 -62.05 21.55
CA SER A 610 -14.63 -61.72 22.27
C SER A 610 -15.78 -61.26 21.35
N GLY A 611 -15.50 -60.87 20.10
CA GLY A 611 -16.49 -60.59 19.07
C GLY A 611 -16.54 -61.66 17.96
N ARG A 612 -17.55 -61.60 17.09
CA ARG A 612 -17.80 -62.61 16.03
C ARG A 612 -17.23 -62.28 14.66
N ALA A 613 -16.68 -61.08 14.45
CA ALA A 613 -16.03 -60.74 13.18
C ALA A 613 -14.75 -61.56 12.96
N ASP A 614 -14.28 -61.62 11.70
CA ASP A 614 -13.00 -62.28 11.36
C ASP A 614 -11.77 -61.57 11.97
N SER A 615 -11.98 -60.40 12.59
CA SER A 615 -11.02 -59.64 13.38
C SER A 615 -11.06 -59.95 14.88
N GLY A 616 -11.99 -60.79 15.34
CA GLY A 616 -12.30 -61.00 16.76
C GLY A 616 -13.02 -59.80 17.43
N ASN A 617 -13.36 -58.76 16.68
CA ASN A 617 -14.00 -57.54 17.18
C ASN A 617 -15.54 -57.61 17.15
N PHE A 618 -16.19 -56.74 17.91
CA PHE A 618 -17.63 -56.46 17.83
C PHE A 618 -17.87 -54.93 17.83
N ILE A 619 -19.08 -54.53 17.46
CA ILE A 619 -19.61 -53.17 17.64
C ILE A 619 -21.01 -53.33 18.26
N LEU A 620 -21.12 -53.01 19.55
CA LEU A 620 -22.39 -52.84 20.25
C LEU A 620 -22.78 -51.37 20.09
N SER A 621 -23.65 -51.07 19.13
CA SER A 621 -24.02 -49.68 18.80
C SER A 621 -25.12 -49.10 19.70
N ARG A 622 -25.99 -49.93 20.30
CA ARG A 622 -27.01 -49.45 21.25
C ARG A 622 -27.38 -50.48 22.32
N ILE A 623 -27.73 -49.99 23.51
CA ILE A 623 -28.40 -50.71 24.60
C ILE A 623 -29.78 -50.09 24.82
N SER A 624 -30.84 -50.88 24.71
CA SER A 624 -32.20 -50.46 25.09
C SER A 624 -32.65 -51.15 26.39
N LEU A 625 -33.37 -50.42 27.23
CA LEU A 625 -33.83 -50.87 28.55
C LEU A 625 -35.32 -50.56 28.72
N LYS A 626 -36.09 -51.53 29.24
CA LYS A 626 -37.48 -51.34 29.65
C LYS A 626 -37.68 -51.94 31.04
N GLY A 627 -38.13 -51.12 31.98
CA GLY A 627 -38.17 -51.44 33.41
C GLY A 627 -36.96 -50.88 34.21
N ALA A 628 -35.98 -50.31 33.51
CA ALA A 628 -34.87 -49.54 34.09
C ALA A 628 -34.52 -48.37 33.16
N THR A 629 -33.78 -47.38 33.67
CA THR A 629 -33.26 -46.25 32.89
C THR A 629 -31.78 -46.08 33.23
N ALA A 630 -30.93 -46.08 32.20
CA ALA A 630 -29.50 -45.87 32.38
C ALA A 630 -29.21 -44.43 32.85
N ARG A 631 -28.35 -44.31 33.85
CA ARG A 631 -27.75 -43.06 34.34
C ARG A 631 -26.39 -42.82 33.69
N TYR A 632 -25.62 -43.90 33.52
CA TYR A 632 -24.24 -43.85 33.07
C TYR A 632 -23.79 -45.22 32.54
N VAL A 633 -22.78 -45.25 31.67
CA VAL A 633 -22.13 -46.47 31.17
C VAL A 633 -20.62 -46.31 31.19
N ALA A 634 -19.91 -47.35 31.62
CA ALA A 634 -18.46 -47.48 31.50
C ALA A 634 -18.08 -48.84 30.91
N ALA A 635 -16.90 -48.94 30.32
CA ALA A 635 -16.26 -50.21 29.98
C ALA A 635 -14.80 -50.21 30.46
N ASP A 636 -14.25 -51.40 30.65
CA ASP A 636 -12.84 -51.63 30.98
C ASP A 636 -11.87 -51.26 29.85
N PHE A 637 -12.32 -51.40 28.60
CA PHE A 637 -11.60 -50.99 27.39
C PHE A 637 -12.56 -50.42 26.33
N THR A 638 -12.08 -49.57 25.44
CA THR A 638 -12.78 -49.19 24.18
C THR A 638 -11.74 -48.81 23.13
N GLN A 639 -11.96 -49.19 21.88
CA GLN A 639 -11.08 -48.85 20.76
C GLN A 639 -11.11 -47.35 20.44
N ALA A 640 -9.99 -46.81 19.95
CA ALA A 640 -9.90 -45.39 19.57
C ALA A 640 -10.94 -45.01 18.49
N GLY A 641 -11.54 -43.83 18.63
CA GLY A 641 -12.59 -43.32 17.75
C GLY A 641 -14.01 -43.83 18.05
N TYR A 642 -14.17 -44.75 19.00
CA TYR A 642 -15.44 -45.27 19.47
C TYR A 642 -15.60 -44.90 20.96
N SER A 643 -16.83 -44.64 21.41
CA SER A 643 -17.11 -44.28 22.81
C SER A 643 -18.18 -45.19 23.39
N VAL A 644 -17.90 -45.76 24.56
CA VAL A 644 -18.88 -46.57 25.32
C VAL A 644 -20.14 -45.77 25.69
N SER A 645 -20.09 -44.42 25.72
CA SER A 645 -21.29 -43.59 25.89
C SER A 645 -22.30 -43.74 24.75
N GLY A 646 -21.81 -43.98 23.53
CA GLY A 646 -22.62 -44.07 22.31
C GLY A 646 -23.66 -45.19 22.35
N VAL A 647 -23.49 -46.19 23.23
CA VAL A 647 -24.49 -47.25 23.40
C VAL A 647 -25.81 -46.74 24.02
N LEU A 648 -25.85 -45.53 24.57
CA LEU A 648 -27.09 -44.88 25.01
C LEU A 648 -27.72 -43.98 23.94
N ASP A 649 -27.00 -43.70 22.86
CA ASP A 649 -27.47 -42.85 21.77
C ASP A 649 -28.30 -43.66 20.75
N SER A 650 -28.62 -43.06 19.61
CA SER A 650 -29.38 -43.71 18.53
C SER A 650 -28.67 -43.64 17.17
N ASP A 651 -27.34 -43.46 17.18
CA ASP A 651 -26.49 -43.46 15.98
C ASP A 651 -25.77 -44.81 15.83
N PRO A 652 -26.11 -45.64 14.80
CA PRO A 652 -25.51 -46.95 14.58
C PRO A 652 -24.02 -46.90 14.19
N GLU A 653 -23.47 -45.73 13.89
CA GLU A 653 -22.03 -45.56 13.59
C GLU A 653 -21.20 -45.31 14.86
N THR A 654 -21.84 -45.24 16.04
CA THR A 654 -21.21 -45.06 17.36
C THR A 654 -21.31 -46.32 18.24
N GLY A 655 -20.87 -46.24 19.51
CA GLY A 655 -21.01 -47.30 20.51
C GLY A 655 -19.71 -47.98 20.93
N TRP A 656 -19.82 -49.17 21.52
CA TRP A 656 -18.73 -49.90 22.17
C TRP A 656 -18.10 -50.96 21.26
N ALA A 657 -16.78 -50.88 21.09
CA ALA A 657 -15.99 -51.79 20.25
C ALA A 657 -14.56 -51.94 20.80
N ILE A 658 -13.87 -53.05 20.46
CA ILE A 658 -12.71 -53.57 21.23
C ILE A 658 -11.46 -53.92 20.40
N SER A 659 -11.31 -53.37 19.19
CA SER A 659 -10.10 -53.53 18.39
C SER A 659 -8.85 -53.07 19.15
N GLY A 660 -7.75 -53.82 18.97
CA GLY A 660 -6.52 -53.68 19.75
C GLY A 660 -6.45 -54.58 20.99
N ALA A 661 -7.58 -55.12 21.48
CA ALA A 661 -7.62 -55.98 22.68
C ALA A 661 -8.53 -57.22 22.52
N VAL A 662 -8.81 -57.66 21.29
CA VAL A 662 -9.91 -58.62 20.96
C VAL A 662 -9.88 -59.98 21.68
N ASN A 663 -8.71 -60.46 22.12
CA ASN A 663 -8.51 -61.83 22.63
C ASN A 663 -8.56 -61.98 24.16
N GLN A 664 -9.03 -60.95 24.87
CA GLN A 664 -9.26 -61.00 26.33
C GLN A 664 -10.74 -60.74 26.67
N PRO A 665 -11.23 -61.13 27.86
CA PRO A 665 -12.55 -60.74 28.32
C PRO A 665 -12.64 -59.22 28.48
N HIS A 666 -13.80 -58.66 28.15
CA HIS A 666 -14.12 -57.24 28.32
C HIS A 666 -15.43 -57.09 29.09
N GLU A 667 -15.60 -56.00 29.83
CA GLU A 667 -16.82 -55.73 30.58
C GLU A 667 -17.31 -54.28 30.47
N LEU A 668 -18.60 -54.16 30.15
CA LEU A 668 -19.36 -52.92 30.15
C LEU A 668 -20.33 -52.95 31.32
N VAL A 669 -20.39 -51.88 32.10
CA VAL A 669 -21.34 -51.72 33.21
C VAL A 669 -22.27 -50.56 32.92
N VAL A 670 -23.58 -50.85 32.97
CA VAL A 670 -24.66 -49.87 32.95
C VAL A 670 -25.10 -49.59 34.38
N GLU A 671 -25.04 -48.33 34.81
CA GLU A 671 -25.60 -47.87 36.08
C GLU A 671 -27.01 -47.29 35.86
N PHE A 672 -27.93 -47.52 36.78
CA PHE A 672 -29.32 -47.06 36.69
C PHE A 672 -29.58 -45.77 37.48
N THR A 673 -30.58 -44.99 37.06
CA THR A 673 -30.99 -43.74 37.73
C THR A 673 -31.68 -43.98 39.09
N ALA A 674 -32.24 -45.17 39.29
CA ALA A 674 -32.92 -45.60 40.50
C ALA A 674 -32.75 -47.12 40.71
N PRO A 675 -32.84 -47.64 41.95
CA PRO A 675 -32.81 -49.07 42.20
C PRO A 675 -34.06 -49.77 41.63
N VAL A 676 -33.85 -50.87 40.90
CA VAL A 676 -34.90 -51.67 40.24
C VAL A 676 -34.99 -53.09 40.83
N SER A 677 -36.09 -53.79 40.55
CA SER A 677 -36.39 -55.12 41.08
C SER A 677 -37.24 -55.91 40.08
N GLY A 678 -36.99 -57.21 39.91
CA GLY A 678 -37.78 -58.06 39.00
C GLY A 678 -37.20 -58.14 37.59
N THR A 679 -38.04 -58.19 36.56
CA THR A 679 -37.61 -58.38 35.17
C THR A 679 -37.44 -57.06 34.43
N ILE A 680 -36.28 -56.89 33.81
CA ILE A 680 -35.94 -55.82 32.86
C ILE A 680 -35.91 -56.45 31.47
N GLU A 681 -36.53 -55.83 30.46
CA GLU A 681 -36.25 -56.20 29.07
C GLU A 681 -35.02 -55.41 28.61
N LEU A 682 -33.99 -56.12 28.18
CA LEU A 682 -32.70 -55.60 27.71
C LEU A 682 -32.54 -55.92 26.22
N GLY A 683 -32.40 -54.91 25.38
CA GLY A 683 -31.97 -55.07 23.99
C GLY A 683 -30.51 -54.68 23.84
N LEU A 684 -29.66 -55.59 23.36
CA LEU A 684 -28.31 -55.27 22.90
C LEU A 684 -28.32 -55.25 21.37
N HIS A 685 -27.94 -54.14 20.74
CA HIS A 685 -28.03 -53.93 19.30
C HIS A 685 -26.63 -53.89 18.68
N CYS A 686 -26.34 -54.82 17.77
CA CYS A 686 -25.10 -54.86 16.99
C CYS A 686 -25.42 -54.57 15.52
N GLU A 687 -25.60 -53.29 15.19
CA GLU A 687 -25.85 -52.77 13.85
C GLU A 687 -24.77 -51.76 13.48
N SER A 688 -24.27 -51.78 12.24
CA SER A 688 -23.22 -50.88 11.72
C SER A 688 -23.36 -50.78 10.21
N VAL A 689 -23.27 -49.57 9.65
CA VAL A 689 -23.49 -49.35 8.20
C VAL A 689 -22.24 -49.75 7.39
N ARG A 690 -21.06 -49.77 8.02
CA ARG A 690 -19.78 -50.10 7.38
C ARG A 690 -19.26 -51.52 7.66
N TRP A 691 -19.64 -52.13 8.79
CA TRP A 691 -18.93 -53.29 9.33
C TRP A 691 -19.86 -54.47 9.64
N VAL A 692 -20.09 -55.32 8.63
CA VAL A 692 -20.84 -56.58 8.79
C VAL A 692 -20.16 -57.56 9.77
N ARG A 693 -20.97 -58.44 10.36
CA ARG A 693 -20.59 -59.55 11.28
C ARG A 693 -19.89 -59.13 12.58
N HIS A 694 -19.86 -57.84 12.90
CA HIS A 694 -19.29 -57.30 14.15
C HIS A 694 -20.24 -57.47 15.34
N THR A 695 -20.76 -58.68 15.54
CA THR A 695 -21.73 -59.03 16.59
C THR A 695 -21.04 -59.57 17.85
N LEU A 696 -21.69 -59.48 19.01
CA LEU A 696 -21.14 -59.97 20.29
C LEU A 696 -20.88 -61.49 20.25
N GLY A 697 -19.76 -61.92 20.83
CA GLY A 697 -19.42 -63.33 21.03
C GLY A 697 -20.25 -63.99 22.14
N GLN A 698 -19.60 -64.81 22.97
CA GLN A 698 -20.24 -65.36 24.16
C GLN A 698 -20.14 -64.37 25.34
N PHE A 699 -21.22 -64.18 26.10
CA PHE A 699 -21.24 -63.22 27.21
C PHE A 699 -22.08 -63.66 28.40
N THR A 700 -21.94 -62.96 29.53
CA THR A 700 -22.70 -63.16 30.77
C THR A 700 -23.27 -61.82 31.25
N LEU A 701 -24.34 -61.88 32.06
CA LEU A 701 -24.93 -60.72 32.71
C LEU A 701 -24.95 -60.90 34.24
N GLU A 702 -24.48 -59.89 34.95
CA GLU A 702 -24.45 -59.83 36.41
C GLU A 702 -25.12 -58.55 36.90
N ALA A 703 -25.83 -58.62 38.02
CA ALA A 703 -26.47 -57.48 38.66
C ALA A 703 -25.71 -57.06 39.93
N THR A 704 -25.65 -55.76 40.21
CA THR A 704 -25.16 -55.23 41.50
C THR A 704 -26.21 -54.33 42.15
N VAL A 705 -26.19 -54.28 43.49
CA VAL A 705 -26.97 -53.34 44.30
C VAL A 705 -26.17 -52.09 44.69
N LEU A 706 -24.88 -52.00 44.33
CA LEU A 706 -24.04 -50.85 44.64
C LEU A 706 -24.40 -49.61 43.81
N ASP A 707 -24.43 -48.46 44.47
CA ASP A 707 -24.48 -47.15 43.82
C ASP A 707 -23.09 -46.79 43.25
N GLY A 708 -23.03 -46.09 42.11
CA GLY A 708 -21.76 -45.89 41.42
C GLY A 708 -21.25 -47.14 40.69
N ALA A 709 -22.14 -48.08 40.31
CA ALA A 709 -21.81 -49.36 39.69
C ALA A 709 -20.82 -49.27 38.52
N ALA A 710 -20.86 -48.19 37.74
CA ALA A 710 -19.96 -48.01 36.61
C ALA A 710 -18.47 -47.85 37.00
N ARG A 711 -18.16 -47.53 38.27
CA ARG A 711 -16.78 -47.46 38.79
C ARG A 711 -16.05 -48.81 38.77
N PHE A 712 -16.76 -49.93 38.57
CA PHE A 712 -16.19 -51.29 38.62
C PHE A 712 -15.78 -51.86 37.25
N ALA A 713 -16.16 -51.22 36.14
CA ALA A 713 -15.67 -51.55 34.80
C ALA A 713 -14.22 -51.03 34.63
N VAL A 714 -13.23 -51.89 34.85
CA VAL A 714 -11.81 -51.51 34.97
C VAL A 714 -10.90 -52.51 34.26
N PRO A 715 -9.78 -52.07 33.64
CA PRO A 715 -8.83 -52.95 32.97
C PRO A 715 -8.34 -54.09 33.88
N GLY A 716 -8.06 -55.25 33.28
CA GLY A 716 -7.51 -56.41 34.00
C GLY A 716 -6.25 -56.08 34.82
N SER A 717 -5.36 -55.25 34.29
CA SER A 717 -4.15 -54.77 34.98
C SER A 717 -4.45 -53.91 36.21
N ILE A 718 -5.47 -53.04 36.17
CA ILE A 718 -5.92 -52.27 37.33
C ILE A 718 -6.52 -53.21 38.38
N ARG A 719 -7.33 -54.19 37.96
CA ARG A 719 -7.92 -55.19 38.85
C ARG A 719 -6.88 -56.09 39.51
N GLU A 720 -5.83 -56.46 38.79
CA GLU A 720 -4.68 -57.19 39.32
C GLU A 720 -3.98 -56.38 40.43
N ILE A 721 -3.64 -55.10 40.18
CA ILE A 721 -3.02 -54.24 41.19
C ILE A 721 -3.93 -54.02 42.41
N VAL A 722 -5.25 -53.85 42.22
CA VAL A 722 -6.20 -53.72 43.35
C VAL A 722 -6.25 -54.98 44.21
N SER A 723 -6.07 -56.17 43.63
CA SER A 723 -6.11 -57.46 44.35
C SER A 723 -4.80 -57.84 45.07
N GLN A 724 -3.69 -57.13 44.82
CA GLN A 724 -2.44 -57.36 45.54
C GLN A 724 -2.53 -56.92 47.02
N PRO A 725 -2.07 -57.74 47.99
CA PRO A 725 -2.10 -57.40 49.42
C PRO A 725 -0.96 -56.46 49.85
N VAL A 726 0.10 -56.33 49.05
CA VAL A 726 1.22 -55.39 49.23
C VAL A 726 1.61 -54.90 47.84
N ARG A 727 1.69 -53.57 47.66
CA ARG A 727 1.93 -52.90 46.38
C ARG A 727 3.18 -52.02 46.46
N SER A 728 3.85 -51.81 45.32
CA SER A 728 4.91 -50.80 45.19
C SER A 728 4.35 -49.36 45.14
N ASN A 729 5.24 -48.38 45.32
CA ASN A 729 4.91 -46.95 45.14
C ASN A 729 4.43 -46.63 43.71
N GLU A 730 4.91 -47.36 42.70
CA GLU A 730 4.52 -47.15 41.30
C GLU A 730 3.12 -47.72 41.02
N GLU A 731 2.81 -48.88 41.57
CA GLU A 731 1.47 -49.50 41.54
C GLU A 731 0.44 -48.63 42.28
N GLN A 732 0.76 -48.15 43.48
CA GLN A 732 -0.13 -47.26 44.23
C GLN A 732 -0.34 -45.92 43.51
N SER A 733 0.72 -45.34 42.92
CA SER A 733 0.63 -44.18 42.03
C SER A 733 -0.24 -44.44 40.79
N THR A 734 -0.18 -45.64 40.23
CA THR A 734 -0.97 -46.05 39.06
C THR A 734 -2.45 -46.18 39.41
N LEU A 735 -2.79 -46.80 40.55
CA LEU A 735 -4.17 -46.83 41.05
C LEU A 735 -4.72 -45.43 41.31
N SER A 736 -3.98 -44.56 41.99
CA SER A 736 -4.46 -43.20 42.29
C SER A 736 -4.64 -42.34 41.04
N ARG A 737 -3.76 -42.46 40.03
CA ARG A 737 -3.94 -41.79 38.72
C ARG A 737 -5.13 -42.36 37.93
N TYR A 738 -5.34 -43.68 37.96
CA TYR A 738 -6.49 -44.30 37.34
C TYR A 738 -7.79 -43.84 38.00
N TYR A 739 -7.90 -43.93 39.33
CA TYR A 739 -9.10 -43.53 40.06
C TYR A 739 -9.40 -42.02 39.93
N ALA A 740 -8.38 -41.15 39.94
CA ALA A 740 -8.55 -39.71 39.73
C ALA A 740 -9.10 -39.36 38.32
N SER A 741 -8.91 -40.22 37.33
CA SER A 741 -9.40 -40.01 35.94
C SER A 741 -10.66 -40.83 35.60
N HIS A 742 -10.97 -41.87 36.37
CA HIS A 742 -12.09 -42.79 36.10
C HIS A 742 -13.22 -42.73 37.15
N SER A 743 -12.99 -42.10 38.30
CA SER A 743 -14.06 -41.76 39.24
C SER A 743 -15.06 -40.78 38.62
N PHE A 744 -16.32 -40.85 39.04
CA PHE A 744 -17.42 -40.06 38.46
C PHE A 744 -17.14 -38.55 38.45
N GLY A 745 -16.75 -37.97 39.58
CA GLY A 745 -16.40 -36.55 39.68
C GLY A 745 -15.12 -36.17 38.93
N GLY A 746 -14.11 -37.04 38.93
CA GLY A 746 -12.87 -36.84 38.20
C GLY A 746 -13.09 -36.79 36.68
N ARG A 747 -13.77 -37.79 36.14
CA ARG A 747 -14.09 -37.91 34.72
C ARG A 747 -15.02 -36.78 34.24
N GLN A 748 -16.11 -36.51 34.95
CA GLN A 748 -17.04 -35.42 34.61
C GLN A 748 -16.31 -34.05 34.57
N SER A 749 -15.38 -33.82 35.50
CA SER A 749 -14.54 -32.62 35.49
C SER A 749 -13.59 -32.58 34.30
N GLN A 750 -12.95 -33.71 33.95
CA GLN A 750 -12.04 -33.80 32.79
C GLN A 750 -12.76 -33.62 31.45
N GLU A 751 -13.94 -34.22 31.28
CA GLU A 751 -14.83 -34.03 30.12
C GLU A 751 -15.23 -32.54 29.99
N THR A 752 -15.64 -31.91 31.09
CA THR A 752 -15.98 -30.48 31.14
C THR A 752 -14.77 -29.59 30.83
N ILE A 753 -13.58 -29.91 31.34
CA ILE A 753 -12.33 -29.21 31.02
C ILE A 753 -11.98 -29.34 29.54
N ALA A 754 -12.18 -30.51 28.93
CA ALA A 754 -11.93 -30.75 27.51
C ALA A 754 -12.89 -29.96 26.61
N ASP A 755 -14.19 -29.97 26.94
CA ASP A 755 -15.24 -29.18 26.27
C ASP A 755 -14.97 -27.68 26.37
N LEU A 756 -14.72 -27.15 27.58
CA LEU A 756 -14.40 -25.73 27.79
C LEU A 756 -13.14 -25.31 27.03
N LYS A 757 -12.07 -26.13 27.05
CA LYS A 757 -10.87 -25.88 26.24
C LYS A 757 -11.14 -25.96 24.74
N SER A 758 -12.11 -26.76 24.29
CA SER A 758 -12.53 -26.79 22.88
C SER A 758 -13.30 -25.53 22.48
N LYS A 759 -14.26 -25.09 23.31
CA LYS A 759 -15.03 -23.86 23.11
C LYS A 759 -14.13 -22.62 23.10
N ILE A 760 -13.17 -22.54 24.04
CA ILE A 760 -12.14 -21.49 24.07
C ILE A 760 -11.32 -21.51 22.78
N ARG A 761 -10.85 -22.69 22.30
CA ARG A 761 -10.11 -22.79 21.03
C ARG A 761 -10.93 -22.41 19.81
N SER A 762 -12.23 -22.73 19.74
CA SER A 762 -13.08 -22.32 18.60
C SER A 762 -13.13 -20.80 18.50
N ILE A 763 -13.54 -20.13 19.60
CA ILE A 763 -13.59 -18.67 19.65
C ILE A 763 -12.20 -18.08 19.38
N GLU A 764 -11.14 -18.63 19.98
CA GLU A 764 -9.77 -18.14 19.77
C GLU A 764 -9.21 -18.33 18.35
N ASN A 765 -9.84 -19.16 17.51
CA ASN A 765 -9.56 -19.29 16.08
C ASN A 765 -10.45 -18.35 15.23
N GLU A 766 -11.62 -17.97 15.73
CA GLU A 766 -12.57 -17.03 15.11
C GLU A 766 -12.22 -15.55 15.41
N ILE A 767 -11.30 -15.28 16.34
CA ILE A 767 -10.79 -13.92 16.60
C ILE A 767 -10.05 -13.39 15.38
N THR A 768 -10.43 -12.19 14.93
CA THR A 768 -9.67 -11.44 13.92
C THR A 768 -8.23 -11.20 14.42
N THR A 769 -7.23 -11.53 13.60
CA THR A 769 -5.83 -11.17 13.87
C THR A 769 -5.40 -9.98 13.02
N THR A 770 -4.34 -9.29 13.43
CA THR A 770 -3.61 -8.40 12.54
C THR A 770 -2.10 -8.47 12.79
N LEU A 771 -1.29 -8.17 11.77
CA LEU A 771 0.16 -8.11 11.92
C LEU A 771 0.56 -6.82 12.65
N VAL A 772 1.43 -6.91 13.65
CA VAL A 772 1.93 -5.76 14.44
C VAL A 772 3.45 -5.83 14.59
N MET A 773 4.09 -4.70 14.88
CA MET A 773 5.50 -4.66 15.28
C MET A 773 5.61 -5.05 16.75
N GLU A 774 6.70 -5.72 17.09
CA GLU A 774 7.09 -6.06 18.45
C GLU A 774 8.63 -6.14 18.47
N GLU A 775 9.26 -5.51 19.46
CA GLU A 775 10.72 -5.53 19.62
C GLU A 775 11.15 -6.42 20.80
N ASP A 776 12.28 -7.09 20.65
CA ASP A 776 12.95 -7.72 21.79
C ASP A 776 13.76 -6.67 22.58
N SER A 777 14.02 -6.92 23.86
CA SER A 777 14.69 -5.95 24.74
C SER A 777 16.18 -5.84 24.40
N GLY A 778 16.58 -4.80 23.67
CA GLY A 778 17.96 -4.62 23.22
C GLY A 778 18.27 -3.21 22.73
N LYS A 779 19.44 -3.07 22.09
CA LYS A 779 19.80 -1.89 21.31
C LYS A 779 19.62 -2.16 19.83
N THR A 780 19.27 -1.12 19.10
CA THR A 780 19.23 -1.03 17.64
C THR A 780 20.63 -0.88 17.05
N GLU A 781 21.34 -2.01 16.93
CA GLU A 781 22.68 -2.11 16.31
C GLU A 781 22.63 -3.07 15.10
N ALA A 782 23.41 -2.80 14.04
CA ALA A 782 23.45 -3.64 12.84
C ALA A 782 24.85 -3.68 12.18
N PRO A 783 25.27 -4.79 11.57
CA PRO A 783 26.50 -4.85 10.78
C PRO A 783 26.34 -4.14 9.43
N ILE A 784 27.33 -3.32 9.05
CA ILE A 784 27.46 -2.82 7.68
C ILE A 784 27.71 -4.01 6.75
N ARG A 785 26.93 -4.13 5.67
CA ARG A 785 27.14 -5.15 4.63
C ARG A 785 28.06 -4.61 3.54
N HIS A 786 29.25 -5.21 3.35
CA HIS A 786 30.18 -4.81 2.30
C HIS A 786 29.49 -4.89 0.93
N ARG A 787 29.37 -3.75 0.24
CA ARG A 787 28.65 -3.61 -1.04
C ARG A 787 27.18 -4.07 -1.00
N GLY A 788 26.55 -4.08 0.18
CA GLY A 788 25.18 -4.53 0.37
C GLY A 788 24.99 -6.05 0.38
N GLU A 789 26.08 -6.83 0.34
CA GLU A 789 26.06 -8.30 0.35
C GLU A 789 25.71 -8.85 1.75
N PHE A 790 24.59 -9.56 1.88
CA PHE A 790 24.10 -10.05 3.17
C PHE A 790 25.04 -11.08 3.81
N MET A 791 25.80 -11.83 3.02
CA MET A 791 26.82 -12.76 3.51
C MET A 791 28.14 -12.09 3.92
N SER A 792 28.29 -10.77 3.74
CA SER A 792 29.52 -10.01 4.04
C SER A 792 29.33 -8.92 5.11
N PRO A 793 29.06 -9.27 6.39
CA PRO A 793 29.09 -8.30 7.49
C PRO A 793 30.50 -7.75 7.73
N THR A 794 30.58 -6.50 8.16
CA THR A 794 31.84 -5.80 8.52
C THR A 794 31.73 -5.18 9.92
N GLU A 795 31.95 -3.87 10.10
CA GLU A 795 31.78 -3.24 11.42
C GLU A 795 30.29 -3.18 11.83
N VAL A 796 30.03 -3.25 13.14
CA VAL A 796 28.69 -3.04 13.70
C VAL A 796 28.51 -1.56 14.03
N VAL A 797 27.40 -0.99 13.58
CA VAL A 797 27.02 0.40 13.87
C VAL A 797 25.76 0.47 14.71
N ALA A 798 25.75 1.42 15.65
CA ALA A 798 24.53 1.82 16.35
C ALA A 798 23.67 2.72 15.47
N SER A 799 22.37 2.70 15.74
CA SER A 799 21.35 3.51 15.08
C SER A 799 21.65 5.01 15.05
N GLY A 800 21.20 5.68 14.00
CA GLY A 800 21.45 7.10 13.75
C GLY A 800 20.93 7.57 12.40
N THR A 801 20.85 8.88 12.21
CA THR A 801 20.35 9.52 10.99
C THR A 801 21.47 10.14 10.15
N PRO A 802 21.32 10.26 8.82
CA PRO A 802 22.28 10.99 7.99
C PRO A 802 22.43 12.44 8.48
N ARG A 803 23.68 12.87 8.74
CA ARG A 803 23.98 14.14 9.43
C ARG A 803 23.39 15.35 8.74
N SER A 804 23.30 15.27 7.42
CA SER A 804 22.75 16.26 6.49
C SER A 804 21.29 16.63 6.76
N PHE A 805 20.54 15.80 7.48
CA PHE A 805 19.12 16.01 7.81
C PHE A 805 18.90 16.34 9.29
N GLY A 806 19.98 16.51 10.06
CA GLY A 806 19.95 16.62 11.51
C GLY A 806 20.11 15.27 12.23
N GLN A 807 20.42 15.32 13.52
CA GLN A 807 20.69 14.13 14.34
C GLN A 807 19.52 13.80 15.27
N VAL A 808 19.15 12.52 15.29
CA VAL A 808 18.21 11.92 16.24
C VAL A 808 18.80 11.85 17.65
N ALA A 809 18.01 12.23 18.66
CA ALA A 809 18.39 12.17 20.07
C ALA A 809 17.94 10.84 20.70
N GLY A 810 18.74 9.79 20.50
CA GLY A 810 18.45 8.44 20.98
C GLY A 810 18.69 7.38 19.90
N GLY A 811 18.14 6.18 20.11
CA GLY A 811 18.33 5.04 19.21
C GLY A 811 17.10 4.15 19.07
N SER A 812 16.04 4.34 19.86
CA SER A 812 14.82 3.55 19.65
C SER A 812 14.12 3.98 18.35
N ARG A 813 13.33 3.07 17.75
CA ARG A 813 12.44 3.41 16.63
C ARG A 813 11.46 4.54 16.99
N LEU A 814 11.14 4.71 18.27
CA LEU A 814 10.36 5.85 18.79
C LEU A 814 11.14 7.17 18.75
N ASP A 815 12.46 7.17 18.90
CA ASP A 815 13.29 8.38 18.80
C ASP A 815 13.45 8.80 17.33
N LEU A 816 13.65 7.84 16.42
CA LEU A 816 13.55 8.06 14.97
C LEU A 816 12.19 8.67 14.60
N ALA A 817 11.10 8.10 15.12
CA ALA A 817 9.75 8.55 14.81
C ALA A 817 9.48 9.99 15.26
N LYS A 818 10.00 10.41 16.43
CA LYS A 818 9.96 11.80 16.89
C LYS A 818 10.81 12.73 16.01
N TRP A 819 12.05 12.31 15.68
CA TRP A 819 12.97 13.12 14.85
C TRP A 819 12.45 13.35 13.42
N ILE A 820 11.69 12.40 12.86
CA ILE A 820 11.01 12.58 11.57
C ILE A 820 9.98 13.74 11.62
N VAL A 821 9.27 13.91 12.73
CA VAL A 821 8.19 14.90 12.88
C VAL A 821 8.60 16.14 13.69
N ASP A 822 9.89 16.28 13.97
CA ASP A 822 10.45 17.44 14.66
C ASP A 822 10.34 18.69 13.75
N PRO A 823 9.89 19.86 14.24
CA PRO A 823 9.86 21.11 13.47
C PRO A 823 11.21 21.54 12.86
N ALA A 824 12.34 21.05 13.38
CA ALA A 824 13.67 21.28 12.80
C ALA A 824 14.01 20.32 11.64
N ASN A 825 13.23 19.27 11.41
CA ASN A 825 13.41 18.35 10.29
C ASN A 825 13.10 19.10 8.97
N PRO A 826 14.06 19.22 8.04
CA PRO A 826 13.89 20.08 6.87
C PRO A 826 12.98 19.46 5.79
N LEU A 827 12.68 18.16 5.86
CA LEU A 827 12.06 17.41 4.77
C LEU A 827 10.59 17.09 5.03
N THR A 828 10.23 16.53 6.18
CA THR A 828 8.92 15.87 6.36
C THR A 828 7.72 16.80 6.20
N ALA A 829 7.81 18.06 6.66
CA ALA A 829 6.76 19.04 6.40
C ALA A 829 6.61 19.35 4.90
N ARG A 830 7.72 19.61 4.19
CA ARG A 830 7.73 19.88 2.74
C ARG A 830 7.16 18.70 1.94
N VAL A 831 7.61 17.48 2.24
CA VAL A 831 7.18 16.24 1.56
C VAL A 831 5.68 16.01 1.72
N GLN A 832 5.14 16.15 2.94
CA GLN A 832 3.72 15.90 3.19
C GLN A 832 2.83 16.99 2.56
N VAL A 833 3.20 18.28 2.64
CA VAL A 833 2.40 19.31 1.95
C VAL A 833 2.48 19.17 0.43
N ASN A 834 3.61 18.74 -0.12
CA ASN A 834 3.76 18.49 -1.57
C ASN A 834 2.85 17.37 -2.07
N ARG A 835 2.66 16.30 -1.30
CA ARG A 835 1.74 15.20 -1.66
C ARG A 835 0.27 15.57 -1.51
N LEU A 836 -0.07 16.37 -0.50
CA LEU A 836 -1.41 16.95 -0.38
C LEU A 836 -1.70 17.92 -1.55
N TRP A 837 -0.69 18.65 -2.02
CA TRP A 837 -0.77 19.46 -3.22
C TRP A 837 -0.93 18.59 -4.49
N GLU A 838 -0.10 17.55 -4.66
CA GLU A 838 -0.16 16.61 -5.79
C GLU A 838 -1.52 15.89 -5.89
N MET A 839 -2.12 15.53 -4.74
CA MET A 839 -3.45 14.93 -4.71
C MET A 839 -4.53 15.87 -5.29
N VAL A 840 -4.38 17.18 -5.09
CA VAL A 840 -5.34 18.22 -5.53
C VAL A 840 -5.03 18.73 -6.93
N PHE A 841 -3.75 18.94 -7.30
CA PHE A 841 -3.38 19.52 -8.59
C PHE A 841 -2.92 18.49 -9.65
N GLY A 842 -2.74 17.22 -9.26
CA GLY A 842 -2.30 16.14 -10.14
C GLY A 842 -0.77 16.03 -10.27
N ARG A 843 -0.05 17.08 -9.86
CA ARG A 843 1.41 17.24 -9.82
C ARG A 843 1.78 18.01 -8.55
N GLY A 844 2.86 17.62 -7.87
CA GLY A 844 3.40 18.38 -6.74
C GLY A 844 4.07 19.69 -7.18
N LEU A 845 4.40 20.56 -6.21
CA LEU A 845 5.27 21.72 -6.44
C LEU A 845 6.69 21.25 -6.79
N VAL A 846 7.17 20.22 -6.10
CA VAL A 846 8.20 19.28 -6.57
C VAL A 846 7.48 18.14 -7.28
N GLU A 847 7.88 17.79 -8.51
CA GLU A 847 7.25 16.69 -9.24
C GLU A 847 7.67 15.31 -8.71
N THR A 848 8.94 15.21 -8.34
CA THR A 848 9.56 14.00 -7.77
C THR A 848 9.23 13.88 -6.27
N SER A 849 7.97 13.61 -5.94
CA SER A 849 7.49 13.41 -4.55
C SER A 849 8.22 12.29 -3.79
N GLU A 850 8.96 11.43 -4.50
CA GLU A 850 9.87 10.39 -4.02
C GLU A 850 11.31 10.86 -3.75
N ASN A 851 11.75 11.97 -4.36
CA ASN A 851 13.13 12.47 -4.28
C ASN A 851 13.19 14.02 -4.25
N PHE A 852 13.49 14.55 -3.07
CA PHE A 852 13.72 15.98 -2.79
C PHE A 852 15.22 16.36 -2.84
N GLY A 853 16.09 15.39 -3.09
CA GLY A 853 17.53 15.57 -3.16
C GLY A 853 18.03 16.12 -4.50
N THR A 854 19.33 15.99 -4.74
CA THR A 854 20.02 16.59 -5.89
C THR A 854 19.67 15.98 -7.26
N GLN A 855 19.02 14.81 -7.29
CA GLN A 855 18.43 14.24 -8.50
C GLN A 855 16.93 14.55 -8.65
N GLY A 856 16.32 15.18 -7.64
CA GLY A 856 14.96 15.65 -7.67
C GLY A 856 14.77 16.85 -8.61
N THR A 857 13.50 17.13 -8.91
CA THR A 857 13.08 18.39 -9.54
C THR A 857 13.12 19.53 -8.52
N PRO A 858 13.60 20.74 -8.90
CA PRO A 858 13.43 21.91 -8.05
C PRO A 858 11.93 22.27 -7.95
N PRO A 859 11.48 22.87 -6.84
CA PRO A 859 10.09 23.28 -6.68
C PRO A 859 9.72 24.40 -7.66
N THR A 860 8.55 24.31 -8.30
CA THR A 860 8.01 25.36 -9.19
C THR A 860 7.72 26.67 -8.44
N HIS A 861 7.38 26.56 -7.15
CA HIS A 861 7.09 27.67 -6.25
C HIS A 861 7.79 27.44 -4.89
N PRO A 862 9.10 27.72 -4.77
CA PRO A 862 9.88 27.42 -3.55
C PRO A 862 9.32 28.10 -2.29
N GLU A 863 8.96 29.38 -2.40
CA GLU A 863 8.44 30.14 -1.25
C GLU A 863 7.07 29.63 -0.79
N LEU A 864 6.20 29.25 -1.74
CA LEU A 864 4.91 28.64 -1.42
C LEU A 864 5.08 27.29 -0.72
N LEU A 865 6.02 26.46 -1.16
CA LEU A 865 6.32 25.17 -0.52
C LEU A 865 6.76 25.34 0.94
N ASP A 866 7.70 26.26 1.21
CA ASP A 866 8.18 26.55 2.56
C ASP A 866 7.11 27.24 3.42
N TRP A 867 6.30 28.12 2.83
CA TRP A 867 5.18 28.75 3.52
C TRP A 867 4.09 27.74 3.92
N LEU A 868 3.74 26.81 3.04
CA LEU A 868 2.81 25.71 3.32
C LEU A 868 3.38 24.77 4.38
N ALA A 869 4.65 24.38 4.26
CA ALA A 869 5.33 23.50 5.22
C ALA A 869 5.34 24.11 6.63
N ALA A 870 5.76 25.38 6.76
CA ALA A 870 5.74 26.08 8.05
C ALA A 870 4.30 26.24 8.61
N THR A 871 3.34 26.64 7.76
CA THR A 871 1.93 26.78 8.16
C THR A 871 1.31 25.45 8.60
N TYR A 872 1.75 24.32 8.02
CA TYR A 872 1.30 22.99 8.43
C TYR A 872 1.83 22.62 9.82
N VAL A 873 3.10 22.88 10.12
CA VAL A 873 3.68 22.68 11.46
C VAL A 873 3.02 23.62 12.50
N GLU A 874 2.86 24.91 12.19
CA GLU A 874 2.14 25.87 13.03
C GLU A 874 0.70 25.45 13.35
N SER A 875 -0.01 24.86 12.38
CA SER A 875 -1.37 24.35 12.56
C SER A 875 -1.46 23.14 13.50
N ARG A 876 -0.33 22.65 14.02
CA ARG A 876 -0.14 21.36 14.68
C ARG A 876 -0.53 20.20 13.76
N TRP A 877 0.11 20.18 12.58
CA TRP A 877 0.03 19.06 11.63
C TRP A 877 -1.40 18.73 11.17
N ASN A 878 -2.24 19.76 11.03
CA ASN A 878 -3.69 19.63 10.83
C ASN A 878 -4.06 19.49 9.33
N THR A 879 -4.21 18.25 8.88
CA THR A 879 -4.44 17.89 7.48
C THR A 879 -5.73 18.48 6.91
N LYS A 880 -6.86 18.43 7.65
CA LYS A 880 -8.13 19.02 7.17
C LYS A 880 -8.05 20.55 7.07
N ALA A 881 -7.32 21.24 7.95
CA ALA A 881 -7.13 22.69 7.86
C ALA A 881 -6.28 23.08 6.64
N LEU A 882 -5.21 22.34 6.35
CA LEU A 882 -4.37 22.58 5.17
C LEU A 882 -5.14 22.32 3.86
N LEU A 883 -5.90 21.23 3.78
CA LEU A 883 -6.77 20.97 2.61
C LEU A 883 -7.86 22.04 2.46
N LYS A 884 -8.50 22.48 3.56
CA LYS A 884 -9.45 23.59 3.54
C LYS A 884 -8.82 24.88 3.00
N LEU A 885 -7.59 25.20 3.41
CA LEU A 885 -6.84 26.35 2.90
C LEU A 885 -6.59 26.25 1.39
N ILE A 886 -6.07 25.12 0.90
CA ILE A 886 -5.81 24.87 -0.53
C ILE A 886 -7.11 24.98 -1.35
N LEU A 887 -8.18 24.31 -0.93
CA LEU A 887 -9.45 24.27 -1.67
C LEU A 887 -10.24 25.60 -1.59
N SER A 888 -9.98 26.44 -0.58
CA SER A 888 -10.55 27.78 -0.47
C SER A 888 -9.91 28.83 -1.39
N SER A 889 -8.73 28.53 -1.95
CA SER A 889 -7.98 29.44 -2.84
C SER A 889 -8.73 29.74 -4.14
N SER A 890 -8.51 30.94 -4.70
CA SER A 890 -8.91 31.23 -6.08
C SER A 890 -8.18 30.32 -7.07
N THR A 891 -6.91 30.01 -6.81
CA THR A 891 -6.06 29.12 -7.62
C THR A 891 -6.74 27.78 -7.89
N TYR A 892 -7.23 27.09 -6.86
CA TYR A 892 -7.97 25.83 -7.01
C TYR A 892 -9.34 26.02 -7.67
N GLN A 893 -10.00 27.15 -7.44
CA GLN A 893 -11.34 27.46 -7.95
C GLN A 893 -11.36 27.96 -9.42
N GLN A 894 -10.20 28.09 -10.07
CA GLN A 894 -10.09 28.41 -11.49
C GLN A 894 -10.79 27.38 -12.38
N SER A 895 -11.25 27.84 -13.54
CA SER A 895 -11.67 27.01 -14.66
C SER A 895 -10.50 26.17 -15.17
N SER A 896 -10.78 24.93 -15.51
CA SER A 896 -9.93 23.96 -16.21
C SER A 896 -9.70 24.28 -17.69
N GLY A 897 -10.41 25.28 -18.23
CA GLY A 897 -10.39 25.61 -19.65
C GLY A 897 -9.00 26.00 -20.15
N VAL A 898 -8.60 25.41 -21.27
CA VAL A 898 -7.29 25.65 -21.90
C VAL A 898 -7.46 26.62 -23.06
N THR A 899 -6.92 27.84 -22.94
CA THR A 899 -6.77 28.75 -24.09
C THR A 899 -5.59 28.31 -24.96
N ARG A 900 -5.53 28.76 -26.22
CA ARG A 900 -4.39 28.48 -27.09
C ARG A 900 -3.08 28.97 -26.47
N GLU A 901 -3.08 30.17 -25.91
CA GLU A 901 -1.92 30.77 -25.25
C GLU A 901 -1.48 29.96 -24.02
N LEU A 902 -2.42 29.51 -23.18
CA LEU A 902 -2.10 28.63 -22.05
C LEU A 902 -1.52 27.29 -22.49
N LEU A 903 -1.92 26.76 -23.66
CA LEU A 903 -1.33 25.54 -24.22
C LEU A 903 0.06 25.77 -24.83
N GLU A 904 0.32 26.96 -25.38
CA GLU A 904 1.61 27.31 -26.00
C GLU A 904 2.67 27.76 -24.98
N LYS A 905 2.26 28.43 -23.88
CA LYS A 905 3.16 28.87 -22.79
C LYS A 905 3.31 27.85 -21.66
N ASP A 906 2.22 27.24 -21.19
CA ASP A 906 2.21 26.31 -20.05
C ASP A 906 1.31 25.09 -20.31
N PRO A 907 1.69 24.20 -21.24
CA PRO A 907 0.92 23.00 -21.57
C PRO A 907 0.68 22.10 -20.34
N GLU A 908 1.60 22.12 -19.38
CA GLU A 908 1.64 21.25 -18.20
C GLU A 908 0.96 21.84 -16.95
N ASN A 909 0.53 23.11 -16.99
CA ASN A 909 -0.01 23.88 -15.87
C ASN A 909 0.97 24.01 -14.67
N LEU A 910 2.27 24.13 -14.94
CA LEU A 910 3.34 24.32 -13.96
C LEU A 910 3.17 25.60 -13.14
N TRP A 911 2.66 26.67 -13.78
CA TRP A 911 2.45 27.99 -13.18
C TRP A 911 1.02 28.18 -12.68
N LEU A 912 0.17 27.14 -12.79
CA LEU A 912 -1.15 27.06 -12.18
C LEU A 912 -2.11 28.18 -12.61
N ALA A 913 -1.95 28.71 -13.82
CA ALA A 913 -2.83 29.71 -14.44
C ALA A 913 -4.19 29.15 -14.90
N ARG A 914 -4.46 27.86 -14.68
CA ARG A 914 -5.78 27.23 -14.82
C ARG A 914 -6.03 26.18 -13.74
N GLY A 915 -7.28 25.83 -13.53
CA GLY A 915 -7.70 24.84 -12.53
C GLY A 915 -7.31 23.40 -12.91
N PRO A 916 -7.13 22.51 -11.93
CA PRO A 916 -6.67 21.15 -12.18
C PRO A 916 -7.73 20.27 -12.84
N ARG A 917 -7.30 19.47 -13.81
CA ARG A 917 -8.11 18.49 -14.54
C ARG A 917 -7.28 17.27 -14.92
N PHE A 918 -7.65 16.07 -14.47
CA PHE A 918 -6.93 14.82 -14.76
C PHE A 918 -7.82 13.58 -14.54
N ARG A 919 -7.40 12.42 -15.06
CA ARG A 919 -8.12 11.13 -14.86
C ARG A 919 -8.11 10.74 -13.38
N LEU A 920 -9.26 10.30 -12.87
CA LEU A 920 -9.38 9.75 -11.52
C LEU A 920 -8.62 8.43 -11.39
N ASP A 921 -8.07 8.16 -10.21
CA ASP A 921 -7.41 6.87 -9.92
C ASP A 921 -8.44 5.71 -9.93
N ALA A 922 -7.97 4.49 -10.20
CA ALA A 922 -8.81 3.35 -10.60
C ALA A 922 -9.97 3.02 -9.64
N GLU A 923 -9.70 3.07 -8.35
CA GLU A 923 -10.66 2.82 -7.27
C GLU A 923 -11.85 3.79 -7.36
N PHE A 924 -11.58 5.06 -7.67
CA PHE A 924 -12.60 6.10 -7.76
C PHE A 924 -13.43 5.98 -9.05
N ILE A 925 -12.85 5.50 -10.17
CA ILE A 925 -13.62 5.24 -11.40
C ILE A 925 -14.73 4.22 -11.13
N ARG A 926 -14.42 3.10 -10.46
CA ARG A 926 -15.43 2.11 -10.05
C ARG A 926 -16.40 2.69 -9.01
N ASP A 927 -15.90 3.41 -8.00
CA ASP A 927 -16.75 3.99 -6.96
C ASP A 927 -17.75 5.03 -7.51
N GLN A 928 -17.36 5.84 -8.49
CA GLN A 928 -18.28 6.76 -9.18
C GLN A 928 -19.40 6.00 -9.90
N ALA A 929 -19.08 4.95 -10.67
CA ALA A 929 -20.08 4.15 -11.38
C ALA A 929 -21.11 3.53 -10.42
N LEU A 930 -20.65 3.00 -9.28
CA LEU A 930 -21.50 2.47 -8.22
C LEU A 930 -22.35 3.56 -7.54
N ALA A 931 -21.78 4.75 -7.29
CA ALA A 931 -22.49 5.86 -6.66
C ALA A 931 -23.59 6.41 -7.57
N THR A 932 -23.30 6.66 -8.85
CA THR A 932 -24.27 7.21 -9.82
C THR A 932 -25.41 6.23 -10.09
N SER A 933 -25.09 4.93 -10.19
CA SER A 933 -26.10 3.88 -10.40
C SER A 933 -26.97 3.61 -9.18
N GLY A 934 -26.51 3.99 -7.98
CA GLY A 934 -27.19 3.69 -6.72
C GLY A 934 -26.91 2.28 -6.18
N LEU A 935 -25.86 1.61 -6.69
CA LEU A 935 -25.40 0.32 -6.20
C LEU A 935 -24.41 0.42 -5.04
N LEU A 936 -23.76 1.57 -4.83
CA LEU A 936 -22.68 1.72 -3.85
C LEU A 936 -23.15 1.43 -2.42
N ASP A 937 -22.58 0.38 -1.84
CA ASP A 937 -22.67 0.13 -0.40
C ASP A 937 -21.62 1.01 0.32
N THR A 938 -22.11 1.85 1.22
CA THR A 938 -21.36 2.87 1.96
C THR A 938 -20.75 2.36 3.26
N LYS A 939 -20.87 1.05 3.56
CA LYS A 939 -20.28 0.40 4.74
C LYS A 939 -18.74 0.49 4.75
N ALA A 940 -18.25 1.39 5.61
CA ALA A 940 -16.83 1.54 5.92
C ALA A 940 -16.31 0.43 6.85
N GLY A 941 -15.04 0.06 6.69
CA GLY A 941 -14.32 -0.90 7.52
C GLY A 941 -14.75 -2.37 7.42
N GLY A 942 -14.08 -3.26 8.15
CA GLY A 942 -14.35 -4.71 8.15
C GLY A 942 -13.46 -5.50 7.15
N PRO A 943 -13.64 -6.82 7.05
CA PRO A 943 -12.84 -7.66 6.15
C PRO A 943 -12.98 -7.22 4.67
N PRO A 944 -11.96 -7.51 3.83
CA PRO A 944 -12.02 -7.24 2.40
C PRO A 944 -13.12 -8.04 1.70
N VAL A 945 -13.58 -7.53 0.56
CA VAL A 945 -14.65 -8.08 -0.27
C VAL A 945 -14.16 -8.47 -1.66
N PHE A 946 -14.93 -9.36 -2.29
CA PHE A 946 -14.64 -9.98 -3.57
C PHE A 946 -15.73 -9.58 -4.58
N PRO A 947 -15.62 -8.40 -5.24
CA PRO A 947 -16.52 -8.04 -6.35
C PRO A 947 -16.40 -9.02 -7.52
N PHE A 948 -17.20 -8.87 -8.57
CA PHE A 948 -17.06 -9.71 -9.77
C PHE A 948 -15.63 -9.67 -10.32
N GLN A 949 -15.07 -10.85 -10.64
CA GLN A 949 -13.80 -11.02 -11.35
C GLN A 949 -13.96 -12.16 -12.37
N PRO A 950 -13.35 -12.08 -13.57
CA PRO A 950 -13.27 -13.22 -14.49
C PRO A 950 -12.56 -14.43 -13.86
N ALA A 951 -13.05 -15.64 -14.16
CA ALA A 951 -12.39 -16.88 -13.73
C ALA A 951 -10.99 -17.04 -14.33
N GLY A 952 -10.10 -17.76 -13.65
CA GLY A 952 -8.72 -18.02 -14.08
C GLY A 952 -7.70 -16.93 -13.70
N VAL A 953 -8.16 -15.76 -13.23
CA VAL A 953 -7.27 -14.65 -12.80
C VAL A 953 -6.50 -14.97 -11.51
N TRP A 954 -7.04 -15.87 -10.67
CA TRP A 954 -6.50 -16.21 -9.35
C TRP A 954 -5.81 -17.59 -9.27
N ASP A 955 -5.77 -18.32 -10.38
CA ASP A 955 -5.29 -19.70 -10.43
C ASP A 955 -3.78 -19.76 -10.16
N ASN A 956 -3.38 -20.35 -9.03
CA ASN A 956 -1.99 -20.51 -8.63
C ASN A 956 -1.69 -22.00 -8.35
N PRO A 957 -0.67 -22.62 -8.98
CA PRO A 957 -0.40 -24.05 -8.82
C PRO A 957 0.03 -24.47 -7.41
N TYR A 958 0.33 -23.52 -6.51
CA TYR A 958 0.76 -23.75 -5.14
C TYR A 958 -0.27 -23.35 -4.07
N SER A 959 -1.44 -22.81 -4.46
CA SER A 959 -2.49 -22.39 -3.53
C SER A 959 -3.87 -22.81 -4.02
N GLY A 960 -4.64 -23.46 -3.15
CA GLY A 960 -6.04 -23.83 -3.39
C GLY A 960 -7.05 -22.72 -3.09
N GLU A 961 -6.59 -21.49 -2.83
CA GLU A 961 -7.45 -20.31 -2.68
C GLU A 961 -8.25 -20.03 -3.97
N GLN A 962 -9.47 -19.51 -3.83
CA GLN A 962 -10.38 -19.23 -4.96
C GLN A 962 -11.08 -17.89 -4.76
N TRP A 963 -11.33 -17.17 -5.85
CA TRP A 963 -12.06 -15.90 -5.82
C TRP A 963 -13.57 -16.16 -5.66
N ILE A 964 -14.02 -16.32 -4.41
CA ILE A 964 -15.44 -16.52 -4.08
C ILE A 964 -16.11 -15.14 -4.00
N MET A 965 -16.88 -14.78 -5.02
CA MET A 965 -17.57 -13.49 -5.10
C MET A 965 -18.47 -13.25 -3.88
N SER A 966 -18.39 -12.06 -3.29
CA SER A 966 -19.21 -11.66 -2.14
C SER A 966 -20.69 -11.56 -2.50
N GLY A 967 -21.57 -11.94 -1.56
CA GLY A 967 -23.01 -11.87 -1.74
C GLY A 967 -23.62 -10.50 -1.44
N GLY A 968 -24.74 -10.18 -2.09
CA GLY A 968 -25.53 -8.99 -1.81
C GLY A 968 -24.79 -7.68 -2.09
N SER A 969 -24.97 -6.69 -1.20
CA SER A 969 -24.40 -5.35 -1.36
C SER A 969 -22.89 -5.28 -1.09
N GLU A 970 -22.31 -6.27 -0.40
CA GLU A 970 -20.87 -6.31 -0.09
C GLU A 970 -20.00 -6.29 -1.36
N ALA A 971 -20.44 -6.94 -2.45
CA ALA A 971 -19.76 -6.89 -3.75
C ALA A 971 -19.77 -5.50 -4.41
N SER A 972 -20.66 -4.60 -3.97
CA SER A 972 -20.80 -3.22 -4.43
C SER A 972 -20.27 -2.19 -3.42
N ARG A 973 -19.48 -2.60 -2.43
CA ARG A 973 -18.78 -1.67 -1.53
C ARG A 973 -17.69 -0.88 -2.24
N ARG A 974 -17.30 0.24 -1.62
CA ARG A 974 -16.13 1.07 -1.95
C ARG A 974 -14.93 0.19 -2.34
N SER A 975 -14.27 0.53 -3.44
CA SER A 975 -13.17 -0.21 -4.06
C SER A 975 -11.92 -0.32 -3.17
N LEU A 976 -11.80 0.57 -2.18
CA LEU A 976 -10.85 0.48 -1.07
C LEU A 976 -10.93 -0.84 -0.27
N TYR A 977 -12.10 -1.50 -0.27
CA TYR A 977 -12.33 -2.78 0.42
C TYR A 977 -12.17 -4.01 -0.48
N THR A 978 -11.93 -3.84 -1.79
CA THR A 978 -11.64 -4.97 -2.68
C THR A 978 -10.36 -5.68 -2.24
N PHE A 979 -10.38 -7.01 -2.13
CA PHE A 979 -9.20 -7.80 -1.76
C PHE A 979 -8.05 -7.55 -2.73
N TYR A 980 -6.91 -7.13 -2.18
CA TYR A 980 -5.71 -6.82 -2.95
C TYR A 980 -4.70 -7.98 -2.85
N LYS A 981 -4.57 -8.77 -3.93
CA LYS A 981 -3.51 -9.79 -4.09
C LYS A 981 -2.37 -9.20 -4.92
N ARG A 982 -1.10 -9.46 -4.57
CA ARG A 982 0.06 -8.82 -5.25
C ARG A 982 0.38 -9.44 -6.60
N THR A 983 0.39 -10.77 -6.65
CA THR A 983 0.67 -11.56 -7.86
C THR A 983 -0.46 -11.50 -8.89
N ALA A 984 -1.70 -11.27 -8.42
CA ALA A 984 -2.89 -11.11 -9.25
C ALA A 984 -3.75 -9.93 -8.75
N PRO A 985 -3.34 -8.67 -9.00
CA PRO A 985 -4.13 -7.49 -8.64
C PRO A 985 -5.46 -7.47 -9.41
N PHE A 986 -6.45 -6.74 -8.89
CA PHE A 986 -7.78 -6.73 -9.48
C PHE A 986 -7.75 -6.17 -10.93
N PRO A 987 -8.26 -6.89 -11.95
CA PRO A 987 -7.95 -6.58 -13.36
C PRO A 987 -8.28 -5.15 -13.82
N SER A 988 -9.42 -4.59 -13.40
CA SER A 988 -9.78 -3.21 -13.74
C SER A 988 -8.95 -2.17 -12.98
N PHE A 989 -8.38 -2.51 -11.81
CA PHE A 989 -7.41 -1.64 -11.15
C PHE A 989 -6.11 -1.56 -11.96
N MET A 990 -5.61 -2.70 -12.47
CA MET A 990 -4.43 -2.73 -13.35
C MET A 990 -4.66 -1.94 -14.64
N ALA A 991 -5.85 -2.07 -15.26
CA ALA A 991 -6.19 -1.33 -16.47
C ALA A 991 -6.13 0.20 -16.28
N PHE A 992 -6.45 0.69 -15.07
CA PHE A 992 -6.48 2.12 -14.72
C PHE A 992 -5.27 2.59 -13.89
N ASP A 993 -4.10 1.98 -14.14
CA ASP A 993 -2.77 2.33 -13.58
C ASP A 993 -2.63 2.20 -12.04
N ALA A 994 -3.37 1.29 -11.40
CA ALA A 994 -3.11 0.93 -10.00
C ALA A 994 -1.87 0.04 -9.84
N THR A 995 -1.33 0.00 -8.62
CA THR A 995 -0.03 -0.61 -8.32
C THR A 995 -0.15 -2.10 -7.94
N SER A 996 0.91 -2.90 -8.04
CA SER A 996 0.93 -4.29 -7.53
C SER A 996 1.08 -4.38 -6.01
N ARG A 997 1.39 -3.26 -5.34
CA ARG A 997 1.67 -3.15 -3.89
C ARG A 997 2.88 -3.97 -3.40
N GLU A 998 3.73 -4.45 -4.30
CA GLU A 998 5.00 -5.13 -3.99
C GLU A 998 6.08 -4.16 -3.49
N GLN A 999 6.08 -2.92 -3.99
CA GLN A 999 7.05 -1.87 -3.68
C GLN A 999 6.35 -0.55 -3.31
N CYS A 1000 7.06 0.34 -2.61
CA CYS A 1000 6.54 1.62 -2.16
C CYS A 1000 6.35 2.56 -3.36
N THR A 1001 5.10 2.77 -3.77
CA THR A 1001 4.78 3.69 -4.87
C THR A 1001 4.35 5.04 -4.32
N VAL A 1002 5.16 6.07 -4.56
CA VAL A 1002 4.86 7.44 -4.12
C VAL A 1002 3.95 8.17 -5.10
N ARG A 1003 4.22 8.03 -6.39
CA ARG A 1003 3.47 8.64 -7.49
C ARG A 1003 2.99 7.54 -8.43
N ARG A 1004 1.68 7.50 -8.72
CA ARG A 1004 1.13 6.62 -9.76
C ARG A 1004 1.36 7.25 -11.13
N SER A 1005 1.77 6.46 -12.12
CA SER A 1005 1.61 6.83 -13.52
C SER A 1005 0.13 7.07 -13.82
N ARG A 1006 -0.20 8.08 -14.63
CA ARG A 1006 -1.58 8.28 -15.13
C ARG A 1006 -1.56 8.29 -16.65
N THR A 1007 -2.03 7.20 -17.25
CA THR A 1007 -2.22 7.05 -18.68
C THR A 1007 -3.69 7.29 -19.06
N ASN A 1008 -3.92 7.58 -20.34
CA ASN A 1008 -5.23 7.61 -20.99
C ASN A 1008 -5.12 6.77 -22.26
N THR A 1009 -5.65 5.55 -22.27
CA THR A 1009 -5.47 4.58 -23.36
C THR A 1009 -6.79 4.10 -23.95
N PRO A 1010 -6.82 3.62 -25.22
CA PRO A 1010 -8.01 2.99 -25.78
C PRO A 1010 -8.46 1.74 -25.02
N ILE A 1011 -7.54 1.04 -24.35
CA ILE A 1011 -7.84 -0.16 -23.54
C ILE A 1011 -8.67 0.23 -22.30
N GLN A 1012 -8.37 1.37 -21.67
CA GLN A 1012 -9.15 1.90 -20.55
C GLN A 1012 -10.60 2.21 -20.97
N ALA A 1013 -10.79 2.89 -22.11
CA ALA A 1013 -12.13 3.16 -22.65
C ALA A 1013 -12.89 1.87 -23.04
N LEU A 1014 -12.18 0.83 -23.48
CA LEU A 1014 -12.78 -0.48 -23.72
C LEU A 1014 -13.13 -1.20 -22.40
N ALA A 1015 -12.35 -1.04 -21.34
CA ALA A 1015 -12.64 -1.60 -20.02
C ALA A 1015 -13.92 -0.98 -19.41
N THR A 1016 -14.09 0.34 -19.46
CA THR A 1016 -15.32 1.01 -18.99
C THR A 1016 -16.58 0.65 -19.79
N LEU A 1017 -16.44 0.27 -21.06
CA LEU A 1017 -17.56 -0.23 -21.87
C LEU A 1017 -17.90 -1.70 -21.60
N ASN A 1018 -16.90 -2.57 -21.36
CA ASN A 1018 -17.04 -4.04 -21.43
C ASN A 1018 -16.77 -4.80 -20.11
N ASP A 1019 -16.22 -4.17 -19.06
CA ASP A 1019 -16.08 -4.79 -17.75
C ASP A 1019 -17.47 -5.14 -17.18
N PRO A 1020 -17.75 -6.39 -16.79
CA PRO A 1020 -19.08 -6.77 -16.34
C PRO A 1020 -19.54 -6.01 -15.08
N GLY A 1021 -18.64 -5.64 -14.16
CA GLY A 1021 -19.00 -4.88 -12.97
C GLY A 1021 -19.44 -3.44 -13.31
N LEU A 1022 -18.73 -2.78 -14.22
CA LEU A 1022 -19.11 -1.46 -14.74
C LEU A 1022 -20.37 -1.56 -15.63
N PHE A 1023 -20.58 -2.67 -16.32
CA PHE A 1023 -21.80 -2.92 -17.10
C PHE A 1023 -23.04 -3.21 -16.24
N GLU A 1024 -22.91 -3.90 -15.09
CA GLU A 1024 -23.98 -3.99 -14.09
C GLU A 1024 -24.35 -2.61 -13.53
N ALA A 1025 -23.35 -1.76 -13.23
CA ALA A 1025 -23.59 -0.38 -12.82
C ALA A 1025 -24.30 0.44 -13.92
N ALA A 1026 -23.93 0.26 -15.19
CA ALA A 1026 -24.64 0.87 -16.31
C ALA A 1026 -26.11 0.41 -16.41
N LYS A 1027 -26.38 -0.90 -16.29
CA LYS A 1027 -27.76 -1.41 -16.27
C LYS A 1027 -28.57 -0.87 -15.09
N ALA A 1028 -27.98 -0.77 -13.90
CA ALA A 1028 -28.65 -0.21 -12.73
C ALA A 1028 -28.95 1.29 -12.88
N LEU A 1029 -28.00 2.09 -13.39
CA LEU A 1029 -28.20 3.51 -13.72
C LEU A 1029 -29.29 3.68 -14.81
N GLY A 1030 -29.27 2.84 -15.84
CA GLY A 1030 -30.28 2.82 -16.90
C GLY A 1030 -31.66 2.52 -16.34
N LYS A 1031 -31.80 1.43 -15.56
CA LYS A 1031 -33.06 1.06 -14.89
C LYS A 1031 -33.59 2.19 -14.01
N ARG A 1032 -32.72 2.80 -13.18
CA ARG A 1032 -33.05 3.92 -12.29
C ARG A 1032 -33.69 5.09 -13.04
N TRP A 1033 -33.13 5.48 -14.19
CA TRP A 1033 -33.68 6.60 -14.96
C TRP A 1033 -34.81 6.21 -15.91
N ARG A 1034 -34.88 4.97 -16.38
CA ARG A 1034 -36.07 4.42 -17.05
C ARG A 1034 -37.32 4.56 -16.17
N GLU A 1035 -37.21 4.11 -14.92
CA GLU A 1035 -38.31 4.00 -13.96
C GLU A 1035 -38.64 5.32 -13.23
N ALA A 1036 -37.87 6.38 -13.49
CA ALA A 1036 -38.15 7.73 -13.01
C ALA A 1036 -39.34 8.38 -13.75
N PRO A 1037 -40.10 9.29 -13.12
CA PRO A 1037 -41.18 10.02 -13.79
C PRO A 1037 -40.63 11.05 -14.80
N GLY A 1038 -41.40 11.32 -15.86
CA GLY A 1038 -41.15 12.40 -16.82
C GLY A 1038 -40.92 11.94 -18.27
N THR A 1039 -40.74 12.90 -19.16
CA THR A 1039 -40.43 12.66 -20.58
C THR A 1039 -39.08 11.96 -20.73
N VAL A 1040 -38.83 11.34 -21.89
CA VAL A 1040 -37.51 10.76 -22.22
C VAL A 1040 -36.42 11.83 -22.13
N GLU A 1041 -36.66 13.03 -22.67
CA GLU A 1041 -35.74 14.18 -22.59
C GLU A 1041 -35.44 14.61 -21.14
N HIS A 1042 -36.43 14.62 -20.25
CA HIS A 1042 -36.22 14.89 -18.83
C HIS A 1042 -35.38 13.79 -18.16
N ARG A 1043 -35.70 12.51 -18.41
CA ARG A 1043 -34.95 11.37 -17.87
C ARG A 1043 -33.51 11.34 -18.39
N LEU A 1044 -33.28 11.65 -19.68
CA LEU A 1044 -31.95 11.81 -20.28
C LEU A 1044 -31.18 12.97 -19.63
N THR A 1045 -31.84 14.10 -19.40
CA THR A 1045 -31.26 15.25 -18.68
C THR A 1045 -30.77 14.82 -17.30
N MET A 1046 -31.63 14.16 -16.53
CA MET A 1046 -31.32 13.77 -15.15
C MET A 1046 -30.28 12.65 -15.06
N ALA A 1047 -30.27 11.71 -16.01
CA ALA A 1047 -29.18 10.73 -16.15
C ALA A 1047 -27.83 11.41 -16.44
N PHE A 1048 -27.80 12.37 -17.37
CA PHE A 1048 -26.60 13.14 -17.70
C PHE A 1048 -26.12 13.98 -16.51
N ARG A 1049 -27.03 14.67 -15.80
CA ARG A 1049 -26.74 15.41 -14.56
C ARG A 1049 -26.19 14.50 -13.46
N THR A 1050 -26.70 13.27 -13.34
CA THR A 1050 -26.21 12.30 -12.34
C THR A 1050 -24.74 11.95 -12.56
N VAL A 1051 -24.33 11.76 -13.83
CA VAL A 1051 -22.97 11.32 -14.15
C VAL A 1051 -21.98 12.48 -14.25
N THR A 1052 -22.38 13.62 -14.83
CA THR A 1052 -21.49 14.77 -15.14
C THR A 1052 -21.62 15.96 -14.18
N SER A 1053 -22.63 15.96 -13.31
CA SER A 1053 -22.99 17.10 -12.44
C SER A 1053 -23.47 18.36 -13.18
N ARG A 1054 -23.67 18.32 -14.51
CA ARG A 1054 -24.19 19.45 -15.32
C ARG A 1054 -25.33 19.03 -16.24
N THR A 1055 -26.04 20.01 -16.80
CA THR A 1055 -27.03 19.78 -17.87
C THR A 1055 -26.32 19.53 -19.21
N PRO A 1056 -26.81 18.62 -20.08
CA PRO A 1056 -26.29 18.45 -21.43
C PRO A 1056 -26.62 19.66 -22.31
N GLY A 1057 -25.69 20.10 -23.14
CA GLY A 1057 -25.92 21.09 -24.17
C GLY A 1057 -26.83 20.55 -25.29
N ALA A 1058 -27.43 21.44 -26.09
CA ALA A 1058 -28.42 21.06 -27.12
C ALA A 1058 -27.94 19.98 -28.11
N LEU A 1059 -26.64 19.99 -28.48
CA LEU A 1059 -26.05 18.95 -29.35
C LEU A 1059 -25.84 17.61 -28.63
N GLU A 1060 -25.53 17.64 -27.33
CA GLU A 1060 -25.39 16.44 -26.51
C GLU A 1060 -26.76 15.80 -26.29
N MET A 1061 -27.77 16.58 -25.89
CA MET A 1061 -29.15 16.12 -25.75
C MET A 1061 -29.67 15.52 -27.05
N LYS A 1062 -29.51 16.22 -28.18
CA LYS A 1062 -29.90 15.70 -29.50
C LYS A 1062 -29.26 14.34 -29.79
N ARG A 1063 -27.94 14.21 -29.59
CA ARG A 1063 -27.21 12.94 -29.83
C ARG A 1063 -27.65 11.82 -28.89
N LEU A 1064 -27.94 12.13 -27.62
CA LEU A 1064 -28.42 11.16 -26.63
C LEU A 1064 -29.84 10.69 -26.98
N TYR A 1065 -30.72 11.58 -27.41
CA TYR A 1065 -32.06 11.23 -27.87
C TYR A 1065 -32.01 10.39 -29.15
N GLU A 1066 -31.26 10.81 -30.18
CA GLU A 1066 -31.05 10.04 -31.43
C GLU A 1066 -30.40 8.67 -31.19
N PHE A 1067 -29.59 8.53 -30.13
CA PHE A 1067 -29.01 7.25 -29.73
C PHE A 1067 -30.02 6.37 -28.98
N TYR A 1068 -30.76 6.94 -28.03
CA TYR A 1068 -31.83 6.27 -27.30
C TYR A 1068 -32.91 5.73 -28.26
N ASP A 1069 -33.50 6.60 -29.08
CA ASP A 1069 -34.64 6.32 -29.97
C ASP A 1069 -34.34 5.17 -30.94
N ARG A 1070 -33.19 5.25 -31.62
CA ARG A 1070 -32.68 4.21 -32.52
C ARG A 1070 -32.40 2.88 -31.81
N THR A 1071 -32.01 2.89 -30.54
CA THR A 1071 -31.77 1.67 -29.76
C THR A 1071 -33.08 1.11 -29.20
N GLU A 1072 -34.02 1.94 -28.77
CA GLU A 1072 -35.35 1.51 -28.32
C GLU A 1072 -36.08 0.80 -29.47
N ALA A 1073 -36.14 1.42 -30.65
CA ALA A 1073 -36.80 0.89 -31.85
C ALA A 1073 -36.21 -0.44 -32.37
N LYS A 1074 -34.99 -0.82 -31.93
CA LYS A 1074 -34.30 -2.04 -32.34
C LYS A 1074 -34.21 -3.10 -31.24
N ASN A 1075 -34.09 -2.69 -29.98
CA ASN A 1075 -33.71 -3.53 -28.85
C ASN A 1075 -34.61 -3.36 -27.60
N GLY A 1076 -35.56 -2.42 -27.63
CA GLY A 1076 -36.47 -2.12 -26.52
C GLY A 1076 -35.89 -1.16 -25.47
N ASP A 1077 -36.79 -0.48 -24.77
CA ASP A 1077 -36.54 0.57 -23.76
C ASP A 1077 -35.53 0.16 -22.67
N GLU A 1078 -35.61 -1.07 -22.14
CA GLU A 1078 -34.66 -1.55 -21.11
C GLU A 1078 -33.21 -1.58 -21.61
N ILE A 1079 -32.99 -2.04 -22.85
CA ILE A 1079 -31.66 -2.06 -23.46
C ILE A 1079 -31.25 -0.64 -23.87
N ALA A 1080 -32.17 0.20 -24.35
CA ALA A 1080 -31.89 1.59 -24.69
C ALA A 1080 -31.34 2.36 -23.48
N TRP A 1081 -31.97 2.26 -22.30
CA TRP A 1081 -31.48 2.92 -21.08
C TRP A 1081 -30.16 2.34 -20.58
N ALA A 1082 -29.95 1.02 -20.64
CA ALA A 1082 -28.67 0.40 -20.28
C ALA A 1082 -27.52 0.88 -21.20
N MET A 1083 -27.77 0.98 -22.51
CA MET A 1083 -26.79 1.50 -23.48
C MET A 1083 -26.51 2.99 -23.28
N VAL A 1084 -27.55 3.81 -23.02
CA VAL A 1084 -27.36 5.25 -22.69
C VAL A 1084 -26.49 5.39 -21.45
N ALA A 1085 -26.79 4.66 -20.37
CA ALA A 1085 -26.03 4.70 -19.14
C ALA A 1085 -24.57 4.24 -19.33
N ASN A 1086 -24.32 3.20 -20.14
CA ASN A 1086 -22.99 2.72 -20.49
C ASN A 1086 -22.18 3.78 -21.28
N VAL A 1087 -22.82 4.50 -22.21
CA VAL A 1087 -22.20 5.65 -22.90
C VAL A 1087 -21.90 6.80 -21.93
N LEU A 1088 -22.80 7.14 -21.01
CA LEU A 1088 -22.58 8.21 -20.03
C LEU A 1088 -21.42 7.91 -19.09
N LEU A 1089 -21.34 6.69 -18.56
CA LEU A 1089 -20.25 6.27 -17.66
C LEU A 1089 -18.88 6.17 -18.37
N ASN A 1090 -18.88 6.13 -19.71
CA ASN A 1090 -17.67 6.11 -20.54
C ASN A 1090 -17.30 7.50 -21.12
N LEU A 1091 -17.97 8.59 -20.69
CA LEU A 1091 -17.54 9.94 -21.05
C LEU A 1091 -16.22 10.30 -20.36
N ASP A 1092 -15.36 11.06 -21.04
CA ASP A 1092 -14.12 11.59 -20.43
C ASP A 1092 -14.44 12.45 -19.18
N GLU A 1093 -15.53 13.22 -19.18
CA GLU A 1093 -16.03 13.97 -18.01
C GLU A 1093 -16.55 13.06 -16.87
N ALA A 1094 -16.83 11.78 -17.14
CA ALA A 1094 -17.16 10.76 -16.13
C ALA A 1094 -15.92 10.09 -15.53
N LEU A 1095 -14.82 10.00 -16.30
CA LEU A 1095 -13.56 9.37 -15.88
C LEU A 1095 -12.52 10.38 -15.36
N THR A 1096 -12.71 11.67 -15.65
CA THR A 1096 -11.87 12.77 -15.18
C THR A 1096 -12.51 13.53 -14.01
N LYS A 1097 -11.61 14.11 -13.23
CA LYS A 1097 -11.90 15.20 -12.31
C LYS A 1097 -11.87 16.50 -13.10
N GLU A 1098 -12.92 17.32 -12.96
CA GLU A 1098 -13.00 18.66 -13.54
C GLU A 1098 -13.92 19.61 -12.76
#